data_AF-A0A6F9ZLG1-F1
#
_entry.id   AF-A0A6F9ZLG1-F1
#
_cell.length_a   1.000
_cell.length_b   1.000
_cell.length_c   1.000
_cell.angle_alpha   90.00
_cell.angle_beta   90.00
_cell.angle_gamma   90.00
#
_symmetry.space_group_name_H-M   'P 1'
#
loop_
_entity.id
_entity.type
_entity.pdbx_description
1 polymer ?
#
loop_
_entity_poly.entity_id
_entity_poly.type
_entity_poly.pdbx_seq_one_letter_code
_entity_poly.pdbx_strand_id
1 'polypeptide(L)'
;MYAIIPQQIPPNKREEINEKILFCIDSGKDTIPAESIYNCYTGIGGLHNLRRSDYNSYNEYAEAKREFEMGQFFTPHEICRDMVGMLSPQPSEMILDMCCGMGNFFNHLPNQRNAHGFDIDPKAVAVARHLYPDADIKQCDIQQFTPESRYDVIIGNPPFNLKFGIKLSQVYYIDKAYDALNPAGILMLIVPASFLQSEFWEKSKVRAVNGQFSFIGQTLLDPDAFASLGVRNFGTKIMVFLRHSRHIDMQPYNADDFVSAEELKQRITDARVMKARLKLPLMQETNSVYREELERFEYLLAKYMYELKAHKRLNRHIDKALELVAKFRNQKPSENCTQAKRDEWERKKLTPNKVLSVIRRYIRNQDTIRRKEIALVKTSYGFKLKAYAPKMLEKDKRAVVSMNDLILERSELPVPENPTEANLRQHKAAMRLIRKKRHRYSLQSRTFESMEPLPELVEYLDRATFVNKDINVCEFTNLQKHDLNLVLQKRYALLNWQQGSGKTAAVYQRAKYLLKFNRVRNVIVLAPAIATNMTWEPFLRNNREPYRLLRSYTDFENIPAGTFLIVSTSMLCKLKRYLMKFIKLSARRLCLVFDESDEITNPVSQRTRYILAIFRRVKYKILDTGTTTRNNITELYSQFELLYNNSVNMTCWSPRVYKQNRDKEIESDSNDHYGEPFPAFRGHVLFKSCHCPGKATVFGIEKQNQDIYNKDALFELIGKTIITRKFRDFAGEKYDVRTQTVIPSPGEREVYRVIIEEFCRICELYYNSTGDTKKDAGLRLMRQIKLLIKACSVPHLIEGYYGDEYPGKVHHIGRMIRRTKGKIAVGCTSISAYEMYAGYIKEHFPDRPVFTVTGAIPFKKRQAIVSEFDSTINGVLVCTQQSLSSSVNIPSCNQIILESLQWNIPKMEQFYFRFIRLDSKDKKKVHFVTYEDSVEQNLMALVLTKERLNEFIKCGEVKEQAEIFNEFDISMSVIDSLLRRETDAEGKVRISWGRQLVT
;
A
#
# COMPACT_ATOMS: atom_id res chain seq x y z
N MET A 1 34.22 -20.54 -37.30
CA MET A 1 33.60 -21.02 -36.04
C MET A 1 34.56 -22.03 -35.45
N TYR A 2 34.97 -21.83 -34.20
CA TYR A 2 35.84 -22.75 -33.46
C TYR A 2 35.07 -23.99 -33.02
N ALA A 3 35.71 -25.16 -33.12
CA ALA A 3 35.12 -26.41 -32.64
C ALA A 3 35.05 -26.43 -31.10
N ILE A 4 33.98 -27.01 -30.55
CA ILE A 4 33.83 -27.22 -29.10
C ILE A 4 34.54 -28.54 -28.76
N ILE A 5 35.64 -28.45 -28.02
CA ILE A 5 36.45 -29.60 -27.60
C ILE A 5 36.34 -29.70 -26.08
N PRO A 6 35.80 -30.79 -25.52
CA PRO A 6 35.73 -30.96 -24.06
C PRO A 6 37.13 -30.95 -23.43
N GLN A 7 37.42 -29.96 -22.58
CA GLN A 7 38.67 -29.86 -21.82
C GLN A 7 38.39 -30.04 -20.33
N GLN A 8 39.13 -30.95 -19.67
CA GLN A 8 39.14 -31.04 -18.20
C GLN A 8 40.37 -30.32 -17.66
N ILE A 9 40.23 -29.04 -17.32
CA ILE A 9 41.30 -28.24 -16.74
C ILE A 9 41.20 -28.30 -15.20
N PRO A 10 42.20 -28.86 -14.50
CA PRO A 10 42.24 -28.85 -13.04
C PRO A 10 42.17 -27.42 -12.48
N PRO A 11 41.38 -27.14 -11.42
CA PRO A 11 41.22 -25.78 -10.88
C PRO A 11 42.55 -25.09 -10.52
N ASN A 12 43.53 -25.86 -10.02
CA ASN A 12 44.87 -25.37 -9.66
C ASN A 12 45.78 -25.04 -10.86
N LYS A 13 45.39 -25.40 -12.09
CA LYS A 13 46.13 -25.08 -13.33
C LYS A 13 45.46 -23.98 -14.17
N ARG A 14 44.24 -23.56 -13.82
CA ARG A 14 43.46 -22.56 -14.58
C ARG A 14 44.16 -21.20 -14.63
N GLU A 15 44.76 -20.76 -13.52
CA GLU A 15 45.50 -19.48 -13.45
C GLU A 15 46.72 -19.50 -14.38
N GLU A 16 47.56 -20.54 -14.27
CA GLU A 16 48.74 -20.72 -15.12
C GLU A 16 48.40 -20.77 -16.62
N ILE A 17 47.30 -21.46 -16.99
CA ILE A 17 46.85 -21.56 -18.38
C ILE A 17 46.35 -20.20 -18.89
N ASN A 18 45.55 -19.48 -18.08
CA ASN A 18 45.09 -18.14 -18.44
C ASN A 18 46.27 -17.18 -18.64
N GLU A 19 47.29 -17.23 -17.79
CA GLU A 19 48.51 -16.40 -17.93
C GLU A 19 49.29 -16.72 -19.20
N LYS A 20 49.46 -18.01 -19.54
CA LYS A 20 50.12 -18.42 -20.79
C LYS A 20 49.37 -17.93 -22.02
N ILE A 21 48.04 -18.03 -22.02
CA ILE A 21 47.18 -17.53 -23.11
C ILE A 21 47.35 -16.02 -23.26
N LEU A 22 47.26 -15.25 -22.17
CA LEU A 22 47.39 -13.80 -22.19
C LEU A 22 48.80 -13.37 -22.65
N PHE A 23 49.85 -14.04 -22.18
CA PHE A 23 51.22 -13.77 -22.61
C PHE A 23 51.42 -14.02 -24.11
N CYS A 24 50.82 -15.09 -24.67
CA CYS A 24 50.87 -15.35 -26.11
C CYS A 24 50.17 -14.23 -26.91
N ILE A 25 49.00 -13.79 -26.46
CA ILE A 25 48.24 -12.69 -27.08
C ILE A 25 49.03 -11.38 -27.01
N ASP A 26 49.57 -11.01 -25.84
CA ASP A 26 50.31 -9.76 -25.63
C ASP A 26 51.65 -9.72 -26.38
N SER A 27 52.30 -10.87 -26.55
CA SER A 27 53.57 -10.98 -27.27
C SER A 27 53.43 -11.02 -28.80
N GLY A 28 52.20 -11.10 -29.32
CA GLY A 28 51.91 -11.17 -30.77
C GLY A 28 52.47 -12.42 -31.46
N LYS A 29 52.83 -13.45 -30.68
CA LYS A 29 53.31 -14.74 -31.20
C LYS A 29 52.12 -15.69 -31.26
N ASP A 30 51.75 -16.15 -32.46
CA ASP A 30 50.69 -17.15 -32.68
C ASP A 30 51.12 -18.57 -32.26
N THR A 31 51.65 -18.72 -31.04
CA THR A 31 52.15 -19.98 -30.50
C THR A 31 51.05 -20.90 -29.97
N ILE A 32 49.86 -20.36 -29.66
CA ILE A 32 48.68 -21.14 -29.25
C ILE A 32 47.58 -20.91 -30.29
N PRO A 33 47.04 -21.96 -30.94
CA PRO A 33 45.92 -21.80 -31.88
C PRO A 33 44.69 -21.15 -31.23
N ALA A 34 44.00 -20.27 -31.95
CA ALA A 34 42.79 -19.60 -31.45
C ALA A 34 41.69 -20.58 -30.99
N GLU A 35 41.59 -21.76 -31.62
CA GLU A 35 40.68 -22.83 -31.17
C GLU A 35 41.06 -23.39 -29.78
N SER A 36 42.35 -23.50 -29.50
CA SER A 36 42.84 -23.89 -28.17
C SER A 36 42.57 -22.78 -27.15
N ILE A 37 42.71 -21.51 -27.53
CA ILE A 37 42.37 -20.36 -26.67
C ILE A 37 40.87 -20.38 -26.34
N TYR A 38 40.01 -20.58 -27.35
CA TYR A 38 38.55 -20.67 -27.19
C TYR A 38 38.14 -21.75 -26.20
N ASN A 39 38.76 -22.94 -26.22
CA ASN A 39 38.39 -24.05 -25.34
C ASN A 39 39.09 -24.04 -23.97
N CYS A 40 40.22 -23.33 -23.82
CA CYS A 40 41.05 -23.40 -22.60
C CYS A 40 41.03 -22.14 -21.73
N TYR A 41 40.63 -20.97 -22.23
CA TYR A 41 40.56 -19.76 -21.41
C TYR A 41 39.32 -19.81 -20.51
N THR A 42 39.52 -19.60 -19.20
CA THR A 42 38.46 -19.82 -18.19
C THR A 42 38.15 -18.59 -17.34
N GLY A 43 38.80 -17.45 -17.59
CA GLY A 43 38.60 -16.22 -16.82
C GLY A 43 39.04 -16.31 -15.36
N ILE A 44 38.72 -15.27 -14.58
CA ILE A 44 39.02 -15.15 -13.15
C ILE A 44 37.95 -15.76 -12.23
N GLY A 45 36.79 -16.14 -12.77
CA GLY A 45 35.73 -16.81 -12.02
C GLY A 45 36.19 -18.14 -11.43
N GLY A 46 36.15 -18.29 -10.10
CA GLY A 46 36.65 -19.47 -9.37
C GLY A 46 38.12 -19.40 -8.97
N LEU A 47 38.87 -18.36 -9.37
CA LEU A 47 40.27 -18.14 -9.00
C LEU A 47 40.36 -17.14 -7.83
N HIS A 48 40.17 -17.63 -6.59
CA HIS A 48 40.30 -16.81 -5.37
C HIS A 48 41.02 -17.56 -4.24
N ASN A 49 41.76 -16.83 -3.41
CA ASN A 49 42.42 -17.39 -2.21
C ASN A 49 41.57 -17.29 -0.94
N LEU A 50 40.28 -16.93 -1.06
CA LEU A 50 39.36 -16.80 0.08
C LEU A 50 39.04 -18.16 0.73
N ARG A 51 39.34 -18.31 2.02
CA ARG A 51 38.96 -19.49 2.82
C ARG A 51 37.68 -19.22 3.59
N ARG A 52 36.78 -20.20 3.66
CA ARG A 52 35.52 -20.10 4.43
C ARG A 52 35.74 -19.78 5.90
N SER A 53 36.87 -20.23 6.48
CA SER A 53 37.27 -19.97 7.87
C SER A 53 37.45 -18.50 8.20
N ASP A 54 37.66 -17.66 7.18
CA ASP A 54 38.03 -16.25 7.35
C ASP A 54 36.79 -15.33 7.48
N TYR A 55 35.57 -15.91 7.55
CA TYR A 55 34.29 -15.18 7.56
C TYR A 55 33.29 -15.75 8.59
N ASN A 56 32.52 -14.87 9.24
CA ASN A 56 31.61 -15.22 10.35
C ASN A 56 30.31 -15.90 9.89
N SER A 57 29.96 -15.82 8.61
CA SER A 57 28.80 -16.49 8.04
C SER A 57 29.03 -16.93 6.60
N TYR A 58 28.30 -17.97 6.16
CA TYR A 58 28.32 -18.41 4.77
C TYR A 58 27.89 -17.30 3.79
N ASN A 59 27.01 -16.40 4.23
CA ASN A 59 26.57 -15.26 3.42
C ASN A 59 27.67 -14.22 3.21
N GLU A 60 28.46 -13.90 4.24
CA GLU A 60 29.60 -12.98 4.12
C GLU A 60 30.71 -13.56 3.24
N TYR A 61 31.02 -14.85 3.41
CA TYR A 61 31.93 -15.57 2.50
C TYR A 61 31.43 -15.55 1.06
N ALA A 62 30.14 -15.82 0.84
CA ALA A 62 29.55 -15.80 -0.48
C ALA A 62 29.47 -14.40 -1.10
N GLU A 63 29.30 -13.33 -0.31
CA GLU A 63 29.35 -11.94 -0.79
C GLU A 63 30.78 -11.52 -1.14
N ALA A 64 31.77 -11.81 -0.29
CA ALA A 64 33.18 -11.50 -0.56
C ALA A 64 33.73 -12.29 -1.76
N LYS A 65 33.35 -13.56 -1.89
CA LYS A 65 33.64 -14.38 -3.07
C LYS A 65 33.07 -13.78 -4.34
N ARG A 66 31.80 -13.34 -4.32
CA ARG A 66 31.13 -12.71 -5.47
C ARG A 66 31.76 -11.38 -5.87
N GLU A 67 32.22 -10.59 -4.91
CA GLU A 67 32.88 -9.30 -5.16
C GLU A 67 34.28 -9.50 -5.75
N PHE A 68 35.05 -10.47 -5.22
CA PHE A 68 36.39 -10.80 -5.73
C PHE A 68 36.36 -11.36 -7.16
N GLU A 69 35.40 -12.23 -7.46
CA GLU A 69 35.23 -12.83 -8.80
C GLU A 69 34.54 -11.89 -9.80
N MET A 70 34.18 -10.65 -9.40
CA MET A 70 33.35 -9.72 -10.18
C MET A 70 32.03 -10.35 -10.69
N GLY A 71 31.55 -11.40 -10.01
CA GLY A 71 30.44 -12.23 -10.48
C GLY A 71 30.65 -12.89 -11.85
N GLN A 72 31.90 -13.06 -12.30
CA GLN A 72 32.26 -13.58 -13.61
C GLN A 72 32.00 -15.10 -13.69
N PHE A 73 31.08 -15.47 -14.58
CA PHE A 73 30.81 -16.86 -14.95
C PHE A 73 30.57 -16.92 -16.46
N PHE A 74 31.53 -17.43 -17.21
CA PHE A 74 31.36 -17.55 -18.67
C PHE A 74 30.26 -18.55 -18.99
N THR A 75 29.49 -18.25 -20.04
CA THR A 75 28.48 -19.16 -20.53
C THR A 75 29.16 -20.33 -21.26
N PRO A 76 28.87 -21.60 -20.89
CA PRO A 76 29.37 -22.76 -21.61
C PRO A 76 29.11 -22.69 -23.12
N HIS A 77 30.05 -23.20 -23.93
CA HIS A 77 29.99 -23.11 -25.39
C HIS A 77 28.72 -23.75 -25.99
N GLU A 78 28.32 -24.91 -25.46
CA GLU A 78 27.10 -25.62 -25.89
C GLU A 78 25.85 -24.75 -25.69
N ILE A 79 25.74 -24.08 -24.54
CA ILE A 79 24.63 -23.17 -24.23
C ILE A 79 24.66 -21.96 -25.17
N CYS A 80 25.84 -21.41 -25.46
CA CYS A 80 25.99 -20.31 -26.41
C CYS A 80 25.49 -20.71 -27.81
N ARG A 81 25.91 -21.88 -28.30
CA ARG A 81 25.46 -22.45 -29.58
C ARG A 81 23.95 -22.62 -29.61
N ASP A 82 23.38 -23.23 -28.57
CA ASP A 82 21.96 -23.54 -28.51
C ASP A 82 21.11 -22.26 -28.41
N MET A 83 21.52 -21.27 -27.61
CA MET A 83 20.84 -19.98 -27.52
C MET A 83 20.87 -19.19 -28.83
N VAL A 84 22.02 -19.13 -29.51
CA VAL A 84 22.13 -18.48 -30.83
C VAL A 84 21.31 -19.25 -31.87
N GLY A 85 21.28 -20.58 -31.80
CA GLY A 85 20.45 -21.44 -32.64
C GLY A 85 18.95 -21.21 -32.41
N MET A 86 18.51 -21.04 -31.16
CA MET A 86 17.12 -20.66 -30.83
C MET A 86 16.76 -19.27 -31.36
N LEU A 87 17.70 -18.32 -31.28
CA LEU A 87 17.48 -16.98 -31.81
C LEU A 87 17.42 -16.93 -33.32
N SER A 88 18.19 -17.76 -34.04
CA SER A 88 18.32 -17.73 -35.50
C SER A 88 18.49 -16.30 -36.06
N PRO A 89 19.53 -15.55 -35.62
CA PRO A 89 19.75 -14.18 -36.04
C PRO A 89 20.00 -14.09 -37.56
N GLN A 90 19.57 -12.99 -38.17
CA GLN A 90 19.82 -12.73 -39.60
C GLN A 90 21.16 -12.00 -39.80
N PRO A 91 21.87 -12.20 -40.92
CA PRO A 91 23.18 -11.56 -41.16
C PRO A 91 23.17 -10.03 -41.13
N SER A 92 22.00 -9.40 -41.33
CA SER A 92 21.81 -7.96 -41.30
C SER A 92 21.47 -7.40 -39.91
N GLU A 93 21.19 -8.25 -38.92
CA GLU A 93 20.80 -7.80 -37.58
C GLU A 93 22.03 -7.33 -36.78
N MET A 94 21.86 -6.25 -36.03
CA MET A 94 22.86 -5.76 -35.08
C MET A 94 22.67 -6.47 -33.73
N ILE A 95 23.74 -7.05 -33.19
CA ILE A 95 23.70 -7.89 -31.99
C ILE A 95 24.64 -7.33 -30.93
N LEU A 96 24.17 -7.24 -29.69
CA LEU A 96 24.97 -6.77 -28.56
C LEU A 96 24.99 -7.79 -27.40
N ASP A 97 26.17 -7.97 -26.82
CA ASP A 97 26.36 -8.58 -25.49
C ASP A 97 27.05 -7.58 -24.54
N MET A 98 26.33 -7.16 -23.49
CA MET A 98 26.76 -6.10 -22.55
C MET A 98 27.66 -6.59 -21.40
N CYS A 99 27.97 -7.88 -21.33
CA CYS A 99 28.93 -8.48 -20.40
C CYS A 99 29.58 -9.68 -21.10
N CYS A 100 30.24 -9.43 -22.23
CA CYS A 100 30.54 -10.48 -23.19
C CYS A 100 31.62 -11.48 -22.74
N GLY A 101 32.39 -11.17 -21.69
CA GLY A 101 33.56 -11.94 -21.30
C GLY A 101 34.49 -12.14 -22.51
N MET A 102 34.82 -13.39 -22.80
CA MET A 102 35.63 -13.75 -23.97
C MET A 102 34.84 -13.83 -25.29
N GLY A 103 33.55 -13.49 -25.33
CA GLY A 103 32.74 -13.38 -26.55
C GLY A 103 32.12 -14.69 -27.06
N ASN A 104 31.82 -15.68 -26.19
CA ASN A 104 31.40 -17.02 -26.62
C ASN A 104 30.18 -17.06 -27.57
N PHE A 105 29.22 -16.14 -27.42
CA PHE A 105 28.09 -16.07 -28.34
C PHE A 105 28.52 -15.71 -29.77
N PHE A 106 29.59 -14.92 -29.94
CA PHE A 106 30.06 -14.42 -31.25
C PHE A 106 30.59 -15.53 -32.15
N ASN A 107 31.06 -16.65 -31.59
CA ASN A 107 31.49 -17.82 -32.35
C ASN A 107 30.39 -18.37 -33.27
N HIS A 108 29.13 -18.25 -32.83
CA HIS A 108 27.97 -18.86 -33.46
C HIS A 108 27.15 -17.89 -34.32
N LEU A 109 27.54 -16.61 -34.36
CA LEU A 109 26.82 -15.59 -35.13
C LEU A 109 27.10 -15.72 -36.64
N PRO A 110 26.10 -15.47 -37.50
CA PRO A 110 26.25 -15.58 -38.95
C PRO A 110 27.13 -14.47 -39.55
N ASN A 111 27.28 -13.34 -38.85
CA ASN A 111 28.09 -12.21 -39.27
C ASN A 111 28.70 -11.51 -38.05
N GLN A 112 30.00 -11.72 -37.82
CA GLN A 112 30.71 -11.13 -36.67
C GLN A 112 30.86 -9.61 -36.77
N ARG A 113 30.80 -9.02 -37.98
CA ARG A 113 30.93 -7.56 -38.16
C ARG A 113 29.77 -6.75 -37.57
N ASN A 114 28.64 -7.40 -37.34
CA ASN A 114 27.47 -6.79 -36.68
C ASN A 114 27.38 -7.17 -35.19
N ALA A 115 28.38 -7.89 -34.68
CA ALA A 115 28.45 -8.30 -33.28
C ALA A 115 29.23 -7.25 -32.48
N HIS A 116 28.57 -6.70 -31.46
CA HIS A 116 29.14 -5.70 -30.57
C HIS A 116 29.20 -6.28 -29.16
N GLY A 117 30.29 -6.05 -28.45
CA GLY A 117 30.49 -6.59 -27.12
C GLY A 117 31.25 -5.64 -26.22
N PHE A 118 30.99 -5.70 -24.93
CA PHE A 118 31.90 -5.13 -23.96
C PHE A 118 31.92 -5.89 -22.65
N ASP A 119 33.06 -5.80 -21.96
CA ASP A 119 33.24 -6.32 -20.62
C ASP A 119 34.11 -5.36 -19.78
N ILE A 120 33.98 -5.46 -18.46
CA ILE A 120 34.77 -4.68 -17.51
C ILE A 120 36.19 -5.25 -17.38
N ASP A 121 36.36 -6.56 -17.58
CA ASP A 121 37.63 -7.27 -17.45
C ASP A 121 38.50 -7.06 -18.71
N PRO A 122 39.62 -6.30 -18.61
CA PRO A 122 40.50 -6.07 -19.75
C PRO A 122 41.13 -7.37 -20.30
N LYS A 123 41.33 -8.39 -19.45
CA LYS A 123 41.92 -9.68 -19.87
C LYS A 123 40.93 -10.46 -20.74
N ALA A 124 39.67 -10.53 -20.31
CA ALA A 124 38.62 -11.17 -21.10
C ALA A 124 38.38 -10.44 -22.44
N VAL A 125 38.41 -9.10 -22.44
CA VAL A 125 38.32 -8.27 -23.66
C VAL A 125 39.48 -8.52 -24.62
N ALA A 126 40.72 -8.67 -24.12
CA ALA A 126 41.88 -8.98 -24.95
C ALA A 126 41.71 -10.34 -25.66
N VAL A 127 41.27 -11.37 -24.91
CA VAL A 127 40.95 -12.69 -25.48
C VAL A 127 39.82 -12.60 -26.49
N ALA A 128 38.73 -11.89 -26.19
CA ALA A 128 37.59 -11.75 -27.08
C ALA A 128 37.98 -11.07 -28.41
N ARG A 129 38.83 -10.03 -28.38
CA ARG A 129 39.33 -9.35 -29.59
C ARG A 129 40.23 -10.25 -30.43
N HIS A 130 41.03 -11.10 -29.79
CA HIS A 130 41.87 -12.06 -30.49
C HIS A 130 41.02 -13.15 -31.17
N LEU A 131 39.99 -13.65 -30.49
CA LEU A 131 39.08 -14.67 -31.05
C LEU A 131 38.13 -14.11 -32.12
N TYR A 132 37.71 -12.85 -32.01
CA TYR A 132 36.71 -12.24 -32.90
C TYR A 132 37.19 -10.87 -33.40
N PRO A 133 38.23 -10.82 -34.26
CA PRO A 133 38.82 -9.56 -34.73
C PRO A 133 37.86 -8.73 -35.60
N ASP A 134 36.85 -9.36 -36.21
CA ASP A 134 35.83 -8.68 -37.00
C ASP A 134 34.72 -8.03 -36.15
N ALA A 135 34.61 -8.32 -34.84
CA ALA A 135 33.57 -7.80 -33.95
C ALA A 135 33.99 -6.49 -33.24
N ASP A 136 33.05 -5.59 -32.95
CA ASP A 136 33.32 -4.35 -32.18
C ASP A 136 33.31 -4.64 -30.67
N ILE A 137 34.49 -4.92 -30.11
CA ILE A 137 34.65 -5.29 -28.70
C ILE A 137 35.39 -4.19 -27.92
N LYS A 138 34.78 -3.69 -26.84
CA LYS A 138 35.31 -2.60 -26.02
C LYS A 138 35.48 -3.01 -24.55
N GLN A 139 36.47 -2.42 -23.88
CA GLN A 139 36.51 -2.45 -22.43
C GLN A 139 35.58 -1.37 -21.89
N CYS A 140 34.55 -1.75 -21.15
CA CYS A 140 33.56 -0.82 -20.61
C CYS A 140 32.86 -1.40 -19.38
N ASP A 141 32.68 -0.59 -18.33
CA ASP A 141 31.75 -0.90 -17.25
C ASP A 141 30.31 -0.65 -17.73
N ILE A 142 29.42 -1.64 -17.59
CA ILE A 142 28.00 -1.54 -17.94
C ILE A 142 27.29 -0.34 -17.26
N GLN A 143 27.77 0.12 -16.11
CA GLN A 143 27.26 1.31 -15.43
C GLN A 143 27.59 2.61 -16.19
N GLN A 144 28.67 2.60 -16.96
CA GLN A 144 29.15 3.72 -17.78
C GLN A 144 28.69 3.62 -19.24
N PHE A 145 28.22 2.44 -19.66
CA PHE A 145 27.72 2.21 -21.01
C PHE A 145 26.53 3.12 -21.34
N THR A 146 26.65 3.83 -22.46
CA THR A 146 25.58 4.59 -23.10
C THR A 146 25.47 4.13 -24.56
N PRO A 147 24.29 3.68 -25.02
CA PRO A 147 24.15 3.13 -26.37
C PRO A 147 24.31 4.22 -27.42
N GLU A 148 25.37 4.14 -28.21
CA GLU A 148 25.61 5.03 -29.37
C GLU A 148 24.73 4.66 -30.57
N SER A 149 24.36 3.38 -30.67
CA SER A 149 23.48 2.79 -31.68
C SER A 149 22.49 1.84 -31.03
N ARG A 150 21.42 1.48 -31.76
CA ARG A 150 20.44 0.50 -31.30
C ARG A 150 20.64 -0.86 -31.96
N TYR A 151 20.24 -1.89 -31.25
CA TYR A 151 20.45 -3.29 -31.63
C TYR A 151 19.12 -3.99 -31.89
N ASP A 152 19.14 -4.97 -32.79
CA ASP A 152 17.98 -5.83 -33.08
C ASP A 152 17.82 -6.92 -32.04
N VAL A 153 18.96 -7.41 -31.52
CA VAL A 153 19.03 -8.49 -30.54
C VAL A 153 20.06 -8.13 -29.46
N ILE A 154 19.69 -8.35 -28.21
CA ILE A 154 20.62 -8.41 -27.09
C ILE A 154 20.59 -9.83 -26.55
N ILE A 155 21.75 -10.48 -26.58
CA ILE A 155 21.97 -11.81 -26.02
C ILE A 155 23.09 -11.72 -24.99
N GLY A 156 22.92 -12.32 -23.82
CA GLY A 156 24.01 -12.33 -22.86
C GLY A 156 23.72 -13.04 -21.55
N ASN A 157 24.77 -13.11 -20.73
CA ASN A 157 24.72 -13.63 -19.37
C ASN A 157 25.09 -12.50 -18.39
N PRO A 158 24.10 -11.78 -17.81
CA PRO A 158 24.37 -10.73 -16.83
C PRO A 158 25.11 -11.29 -15.61
N PRO A 159 25.95 -10.49 -14.93
CA PRO A 159 26.56 -10.92 -13.67
C PRO A 159 25.48 -11.19 -12.63
N PHE A 160 25.63 -12.25 -11.84
CA PHE A 160 24.59 -12.69 -10.92
C PHE A 160 24.69 -12.04 -9.54
N ASN A 161 23.58 -11.43 -9.11
CA ASN A 161 23.37 -10.95 -7.73
C ASN A 161 24.39 -9.90 -7.24
N LEU A 162 25.00 -9.13 -8.14
CA LEU A 162 25.76 -7.94 -7.78
C LEU A 162 24.81 -6.78 -7.49
N LYS A 163 25.24 -5.85 -6.63
CA LYS A 163 24.47 -4.64 -6.28
C LYS A 163 25.07 -3.42 -7.00
N PHE A 164 24.35 -2.89 -7.97
CA PHE A 164 24.66 -1.61 -8.61
C PHE A 164 23.82 -0.51 -7.95
N GLY A 165 24.35 0.07 -6.87
CA GLY A 165 23.62 0.95 -5.97
C GLY A 165 22.50 0.21 -5.24
N ILE A 166 21.23 0.61 -5.45
CA ILE A 166 20.06 -0.04 -4.86
C ILE A 166 19.45 -1.14 -5.74
N LYS A 167 19.99 -1.37 -6.95
CA LYS A 167 19.46 -2.32 -7.93
C LYS A 167 20.33 -3.57 -8.02
N LEU A 168 19.69 -4.70 -8.29
CA LEU A 168 20.37 -5.95 -8.62
C LEU A 168 20.91 -5.88 -10.06
N SER A 169 22.07 -6.48 -10.33
CA SER A 169 22.72 -6.47 -11.64
C SER A 169 21.83 -6.96 -12.79
N GLN A 170 21.05 -8.02 -12.60
CA GLN A 170 20.15 -8.53 -13.64
C GLN A 170 19.02 -7.54 -13.97
N VAL A 171 18.51 -6.81 -12.97
CA VAL A 171 17.50 -5.75 -13.19
C VAL A 171 18.14 -4.58 -13.93
N TYR A 172 19.37 -4.21 -13.56
CA TYR A 172 20.11 -3.15 -14.22
C TYR A 172 20.43 -3.50 -15.68
N TYR A 173 20.79 -4.75 -15.96
CA TYR A 173 21.02 -5.26 -17.31
C TYR A 173 19.77 -5.15 -18.17
N ILE A 174 18.60 -5.55 -17.65
CA ILE A 174 17.31 -5.42 -18.36
C ILE A 174 16.99 -3.94 -18.65
N ASP A 175 17.21 -3.04 -17.69
CA ASP A 175 17.02 -1.59 -17.92
C ASP A 175 17.94 -1.07 -19.04
N LYS A 176 19.22 -1.45 -19.04
CA LYS A 176 20.17 -1.06 -20.10
C LYS A 176 19.82 -1.67 -21.45
N ALA A 177 19.33 -2.91 -21.46
CA ALA A 177 18.87 -3.56 -22.67
C ALA A 177 17.69 -2.81 -23.30
N TYR A 178 16.78 -2.27 -22.48
CA TYR A 178 15.67 -1.45 -22.96
C TYR A 178 16.17 -0.17 -23.67
N ASP A 179 17.21 0.45 -23.13
CA ASP A 179 17.81 1.67 -23.71
C ASP A 179 18.56 1.39 -25.01
N ALA A 180 19.12 0.19 -25.18
CA ALA A 180 19.94 -0.19 -26.34
C ALA A 180 19.16 -0.91 -27.45
N LEU A 181 18.03 -1.57 -27.16
CA LEU A 181 17.24 -2.27 -28.18
C LEU A 181 16.42 -1.34 -29.07
N ASN A 182 16.21 -1.77 -30.32
CA ASN A 182 15.16 -1.26 -31.21
C ASN A 182 13.76 -1.61 -30.64
N PRO A 183 12.70 -0.80 -30.90
CA PRO A 183 11.32 -1.22 -30.69
C PRO A 183 11.06 -2.63 -31.24
N ALA A 184 10.42 -3.49 -30.43
CA ALA A 184 10.25 -4.92 -30.73
C ALA A 184 11.55 -5.71 -30.98
N GLY A 185 12.71 -5.20 -30.53
CA GLY A 185 13.97 -5.94 -30.49
C GLY A 185 13.94 -7.04 -29.44
N ILE A 186 14.70 -8.12 -29.66
CA ILE A 186 14.67 -9.32 -28.82
C ILE A 186 15.73 -9.21 -27.73
N LEU A 187 15.33 -9.43 -26.48
CA LEU A 187 16.22 -9.62 -25.35
C LEU A 187 16.18 -11.10 -24.95
N MET A 188 17.32 -11.79 -25.01
CA MET A 188 17.48 -13.16 -24.52
C MET A 188 18.62 -13.20 -23.50
N LEU A 189 18.34 -13.65 -22.28
CA LEU A 189 19.35 -13.66 -21.23
C LEU A 189 19.29 -14.91 -20.35
N ILE A 190 20.44 -15.25 -19.76
CA ILE A 190 20.56 -16.28 -18.73
C ILE A 190 20.47 -15.62 -17.36
N VAL A 191 19.67 -16.19 -16.46
CA VAL A 191 19.54 -15.72 -15.08
C VAL A 191 19.45 -16.88 -14.10
N PRO A 192 19.67 -16.68 -12.79
CA PRO A 192 19.36 -17.68 -11.78
C PRO A 192 17.88 -18.07 -11.82
N ALA A 193 17.54 -19.33 -11.57
CA ALA A 193 16.15 -19.79 -11.53
C ALA A 193 15.30 -19.04 -10.48
N SER A 194 15.94 -18.56 -9.42
CA SER A 194 15.32 -17.73 -8.37
C SER A 194 15.01 -16.29 -8.80
N PHE A 195 15.50 -15.83 -9.94
CA PHE A 195 15.22 -14.48 -10.45
C PHE A 195 13.80 -14.39 -11.00
N LEU A 196 12.99 -13.46 -10.45
CA LEU A 196 11.56 -13.30 -10.80
C LEU A 196 10.72 -14.57 -10.57
N GLN A 197 11.04 -15.35 -9.53
CA GLN A 197 10.36 -16.62 -9.27
C GLN A 197 8.92 -16.46 -8.76
N SER A 198 8.56 -15.29 -8.21
CA SER A 198 7.19 -15.05 -7.72
C SER A 198 6.67 -13.66 -8.04
N GLU A 199 5.60 -13.62 -8.83
CA GLU A 199 4.85 -12.38 -9.07
C GLU A 199 4.31 -11.76 -7.79
N PHE A 200 3.96 -12.56 -6.78
CA PHE A 200 3.37 -12.08 -5.54
C PHE A 200 4.38 -11.36 -4.64
N TRP A 201 5.59 -11.92 -4.53
CA TRP A 201 6.66 -11.38 -3.67
C TRP A 201 7.50 -10.33 -4.38
N GLU A 202 7.65 -10.42 -5.71
CA GLU A 202 8.49 -9.52 -6.52
C GLU A 202 7.68 -8.50 -7.36
N LYS A 203 6.47 -8.15 -6.92
CA LYS A 203 5.52 -7.25 -7.62
C LYS A 203 6.15 -5.99 -8.23
N SER A 204 7.07 -5.36 -7.52
CA SER A 204 7.73 -4.13 -7.99
C SER A 204 8.67 -4.39 -9.17
N LYS A 205 9.42 -5.50 -9.16
CA LYS A 205 10.32 -5.87 -10.25
C LYS A 205 9.54 -6.37 -11.46
N VAL A 206 8.56 -7.25 -11.25
CA VAL A 206 7.66 -7.73 -12.32
C VAL A 206 6.92 -6.58 -13.00
N ARG A 207 6.42 -5.60 -12.23
CA ARG A 207 5.79 -4.41 -12.80
C ARG A 207 6.76 -3.57 -13.64
N ALA A 208 8.03 -3.48 -13.24
CA ALA A 208 9.03 -2.74 -14.01
C ALA A 208 9.32 -3.42 -15.35
N VAL A 209 9.55 -4.75 -15.34
CA VAL A 209 9.74 -5.56 -16.55
C VAL A 209 8.54 -5.46 -17.47
N ASN A 210 7.31 -5.66 -16.96
CA ASN A 210 6.07 -5.55 -17.76
C ASN A 210 5.81 -4.14 -18.32
N GLY A 211 6.46 -3.11 -17.76
CA GLY A 211 6.38 -1.75 -18.30
C GLY A 211 7.32 -1.50 -19.48
N GLN A 212 8.34 -2.33 -19.66
CA GLN A 212 9.42 -2.16 -20.64
C GLN A 212 9.43 -3.26 -21.72
N PHE A 213 8.94 -4.45 -21.39
CA PHE A 213 9.10 -5.66 -22.19
C PHE A 213 7.81 -6.47 -22.26
N SER A 214 7.59 -7.11 -23.41
CA SER A 214 6.58 -8.14 -23.64
C SER A 214 7.23 -9.50 -23.51
N PHE A 215 6.63 -10.39 -22.73
CA PHE A 215 7.17 -11.72 -22.47
C PHE A 215 6.94 -12.68 -23.65
N ILE A 216 7.97 -13.44 -24.05
CA ILE A 216 7.86 -14.52 -25.04
C ILE A 216 7.79 -15.89 -24.34
N GLY A 217 8.69 -16.13 -23.38
CA GLY A 217 8.76 -17.40 -22.66
C GLY A 217 10.06 -17.56 -21.86
N GLN A 218 10.14 -18.65 -21.09
CA GLN A 218 11.34 -19.04 -20.35
C GLN A 218 11.51 -20.57 -20.35
N THR A 219 12.74 -21.06 -20.29
CA THR A 219 13.06 -22.50 -20.12
C THR A 219 14.11 -22.67 -19.04
N LEU A 220 14.06 -23.79 -18.32
CA LEU A 220 15.12 -24.18 -17.39
C LEU A 220 16.31 -24.72 -18.16
N LEU A 221 17.50 -24.50 -17.60
CA LEU A 221 18.72 -25.18 -17.98
C LEU A 221 18.98 -26.32 -16.99
N ASP A 222 19.78 -27.30 -17.40
CA ASP A 222 20.24 -28.38 -16.53
C ASP A 222 20.92 -27.79 -15.27
N PRO A 223 20.62 -28.26 -14.05
CA PRO A 223 21.29 -27.80 -12.83
C PRO A 223 22.82 -27.93 -12.85
N ASP A 224 23.37 -28.83 -13.65
CA ASP A 224 24.80 -29.05 -13.87
C ASP A 224 25.32 -28.42 -15.17
N ALA A 225 24.53 -27.57 -15.82
CA ALA A 225 24.92 -26.88 -17.06
C ALA A 225 26.24 -26.08 -16.92
N PHE A 226 26.58 -25.62 -15.71
CA PHE A 226 27.80 -24.87 -15.40
C PHE A 226 28.86 -25.71 -14.64
N ALA A 227 28.71 -27.04 -14.59
CA ALA A 227 29.58 -27.92 -13.80
C ALA A 227 31.05 -27.90 -14.24
N SER A 228 31.32 -27.74 -15.55
CA SER A 228 32.67 -27.62 -16.11
C SER A 228 33.43 -26.38 -15.62
N LEU A 229 32.71 -25.38 -15.11
CA LEU A 229 33.27 -24.13 -14.57
C LEU A 229 33.38 -24.16 -13.04
N GLY A 230 33.09 -25.32 -12.42
CA GLY A 230 33.19 -25.53 -10.97
C GLY A 230 31.89 -25.26 -10.19
N VAL A 231 30.75 -25.09 -10.88
CA VAL A 231 29.45 -24.82 -10.26
C VAL A 231 28.50 -25.99 -10.54
N ARG A 232 28.27 -26.85 -9.55
CA ARG A 232 27.32 -27.98 -9.63
C ARG A 232 26.00 -27.63 -8.96
N ASN A 233 24.91 -28.22 -9.44
CA ASN A 233 23.56 -28.11 -8.89
C ASN A 233 23.09 -26.65 -8.68
N PHE A 234 23.30 -25.79 -9.68
CA PHE A 234 22.88 -24.39 -9.66
C PHE A 234 21.81 -24.13 -10.73
N GLY A 235 20.55 -24.04 -10.30
CA GLY A 235 19.42 -23.80 -11.20
C GLY A 235 19.52 -22.47 -11.93
N THR A 236 19.58 -22.52 -13.25
CA THR A 236 19.55 -21.34 -14.15
C THR A 236 18.41 -21.47 -15.15
N LYS A 237 18.00 -20.36 -15.73
CA LYS A 237 16.96 -20.31 -16.75
C LYS A 237 17.30 -19.30 -17.84
N ILE A 238 16.81 -19.57 -19.04
CA ILE A 238 16.80 -18.62 -20.15
C ILE A 238 15.46 -17.88 -20.12
N MET A 239 15.50 -16.57 -20.29
CA MET A 239 14.31 -15.73 -20.43
C MET A 239 14.36 -14.95 -21.74
N VAL A 240 13.22 -14.82 -22.41
CA VAL A 240 13.13 -14.14 -23.70
C VAL A 240 11.98 -13.12 -23.71
N PHE A 241 12.29 -11.93 -24.22
CA PHE A 241 11.39 -10.79 -24.26
C PHE A 241 11.48 -10.01 -25.58
N LEU A 242 10.41 -9.28 -25.91
CA LEU A 242 10.43 -8.20 -26.89
C LEU A 242 10.45 -6.85 -26.16
N ARG A 243 11.28 -5.91 -26.60
CA ARG A 243 11.19 -4.53 -26.14
C ARG A 243 9.82 -3.95 -26.51
N HIS A 244 9.21 -3.22 -25.58
CA HIS A 244 7.95 -2.51 -25.80
C HIS A 244 7.95 -1.73 -27.13
N SER A 245 6.88 -1.88 -27.88
CA SER A 245 6.54 -1.10 -29.08
C SER A 245 5.06 -0.78 -29.04
N ARG A 246 4.68 0.38 -29.57
CA ARG A 246 3.26 0.75 -29.74
C ARG A 246 2.52 -0.10 -30.78
N HIS A 247 3.24 -0.95 -31.53
CA HIS A 247 2.73 -1.75 -32.64
C HIS A 247 2.56 -3.24 -32.29
N ILE A 248 2.89 -3.65 -31.06
CA ILE A 248 2.74 -5.04 -30.61
C ILE A 248 1.81 -5.12 -29.39
N ASP A 249 1.08 -6.22 -29.28
CA ASP A 249 0.31 -6.52 -28.09
C ASP A 249 1.24 -7.01 -26.98
N MET A 250 1.24 -6.30 -25.85
CA MET A 250 2.13 -6.57 -24.74
C MET A 250 1.62 -7.73 -23.90
N GLN A 251 2.40 -8.80 -23.83
CA GLN A 251 2.15 -9.94 -22.94
C GLN A 251 2.88 -9.75 -21.60
N PRO A 252 2.17 -9.82 -20.46
CA PRO A 252 2.80 -9.72 -19.15
C PRO A 252 3.69 -10.92 -18.87
N TYR A 253 4.76 -10.71 -18.10
CA TYR A 253 5.56 -11.78 -17.53
C TYR A 253 4.70 -12.74 -16.71
N ASN A 254 4.90 -14.04 -16.93
CA ASN A 254 4.29 -15.13 -16.16
C ASN A 254 5.40 -15.96 -15.51
N ALA A 255 5.41 -16.03 -14.18
CA ALA A 255 6.43 -16.77 -13.43
C ALA A 255 6.37 -18.30 -13.64
N ASP A 256 5.20 -18.83 -13.99
CA ASP A 256 4.94 -20.27 -14.08
C ASP A 256 5.02 -20.82 -15.52
N ASP A 257 5.17 -19.95 -16.53
CA ASP A 257 5.20 -20.33 -17.96
C ASP A 257 6.59 -20.84 -18.39
N PHE A 258 7.01 -21.96 -17.82
CA PHE A 258 8.18 -22.71 -18.26
C PHE A 258 7.82 -23.65 -19.40
N VAL A 259 8.51 -23.48 -20.52
CA VAL A 259 8.31 -24.26 -21.74
C VAL A 259 9.55 -25.07 -22.10
N SER A 260 9.39 -26.06 -22.99
CA SER A 260 10.54 -26.75 -23.56
C SER A 260 11.39 -25.82 -24.43
N ALA A 261 12.66 -26.14 -24.63
CA ALA A 261 13.54 -25.36 -25.51
C ALA A 261 13.01 -25.29 -26.95
N GLU A 262 12.39 -26.36 -27.45
CA GLU A 262 11.81 -26.40 -28.80
C GLU A 262 10.56 -25.51 -28.91
N GLU A 263 9.70 -25.52 -27.89
CA GLU A 263 8.55 -24.62 -27.84
C GLU A 263 8.99 -23.15 -27.73
N LEU A 264 10.01 -22.86 -26.91
CA LEU A 264 10.57 -21.51 -26.80
C LEU A 264 11.11 -21.02 -28.15
N LYS A 265 11.82 -21.89 -28.88
CA LYS A 265 12.32 -21.61 -30.23
C LYS A 265 11.17 -21.34 -31.21
N GLN A 266 10.08 -22.08 -31.14
CA GLN A 266 8.89 -21.82 -31.96
C GLN A 266 8.29 -20.45 -31.62
N ARG A 267 8.12 -20.11 -30.33
CA ARG A 267 7.61 -18.79 -29.91
C ARG A 267 8.49 -17.63 -30.37
N ILE A 268 9.82 -17.80 -30.35
CA ILE A 268 10.77 -16.81 -30.91
C ILE A 268 10.57 -16.68 -32.42
N THR A 269 10.38 -17.80 -33.13
CA THR A 269 10.13 -17.81 -34.58
C THR A 269 8.85 -17.04 -34.92
N ASP A 270 7.77 -17.27 -34.17
CA ASP A 270 6.51 -16.56 -34.34
C ASP A 270 6.65 -15.05 -34.09
N ALA A 271 7.40 -14.67 -33.05
CA ALA A 271 7.72 -13.27 -32.76
C ALA A 271 8.52 -12.61 -33.91
N ARG A 272 9.44 -13.34 -34.53
CA ARG A 272 10.19 -12.87 -35.71
C ARG A 272 9.31 -12.71 -36.94
N VAL A 273 8.41 -13.66 -37.21
CA VAL A 273 7.42 -13.56 -38.30
C VAL A 273 6.53 -12.33 -38.10
N MET A 274 6.09 -12.08 -36.87
CA MET A 274 5.34 -10.87 -36.52
C MET A 274 6.16 -9.59 -36.74
N LYS A 275 7.42 -9.54 -36.28
CA LYS A 275 8.34 -8.39 -36.49
C LYS A 275 8.54 -8.11 -37.99
N ALA A 276 8.66 -9.15 -38.82
CA ALA A 276 8.79 -9.02 -40.27
C ALA A 276 7.55 -8.38 -40.91
N ARG A 277 6.33 -8.76 -40.48
CA ARG A 277 5.07 -8.13 -40.92
C ARG A 277 4.97 -6.65 -40.52
N LEU A 278 5.57 -6.27 -39.40
CA LEU A 278 5.58 -4.91 -38.87
C LEU A 278 6.84 -4.10 -39.22
N LYS A 279 7.63 -4.52 -40.20
CA LYS A 279 8.92 -3.90 -40.53
C LYS A 279 8.83 -2.38 -40.76
N LEU A 280 7.87 -1.93 -41.57
CA LEU A 280 7.70 -0.50 -41.88
C LEU A 280 7.29 0.35 -40.65
N PRO A 281 6.23 0.01 -39.89
CA PRO A 281 5.86 0.79 -38.70
C PRO A 281 6.92 0.74 -37.60
N LEU A 282 7.62 -0.40 -37.42
CA LEU A 282 8.74 -0.49 -36.49
C LEU A 282 9.92 0.38 -36.93
N MET A 283 10.26 0.41 -38.22
CA MET A 283 11.30 1.30 -38.76
C MET A 283 10.92 2.78 -38.57
N GLN A 284 9.64 3.14 -38.73
CA GLN A 284 9.15 4.48 -38.44
C GLN A 284 9.19 4.82 -36.95
N GLU A 285 8.86 3.89 -36.06
CA GLU A 285 8.99 4.06 -34.61
C GLU A 285 10.47 4.22 -34.21
N THR A 286 11.36 3.39 -34.73
CA THR A 286 12.81 3.49 -34.54
C THR A 286 13.31 4.86 -35.02
N ASN A 287 12.94 5.27 -36.24
CA ASN A 287 13.28 6.59 -36.77
C ASN A 287 12.67 7.74 -35.97
N SER A 288 11.45 7.58 -35.44
CA SER A 288 10.83 8.54 -34.51
C SER A 288 11.66 8.65 -33.24
N VAL A 289 12.15 7.54 -32.68
CA VAL A 289 13.06 7.56 -31.52
C VAL A 289 14.39 8.25 -31.85
N TYR A 290 14.95 8.05 -33.05
CA TYR A 290 16.17 8.74 -33.50
C TYR A 290 15.96 10.23 -33.82
N ARG A 291 14.82 10.59 -34.42
CA ARG A 291 14.46 11.95 -34.85
C ARG A 291 13.85 12.78 -33.74
N GLU A 292 13.18 12.19 -32.75
CA GLU A 292 12.43 12.93 -31.73
C GLU A 292 13.30 13.83 -30.86
N GLU A 293 14.60 13.59 -30.71
CA GLU A 293 15.48 14.53 -30.00
C GLU A 293 16.01 15.63 -30.92
N LEU A 294 16.39 15.29 -32.16
CA LEU A 294 17.03 16.20 -33.11
C LEU A 294 16.01 17.04 -33.90
N GLU A 295 14.94 16.45 -34.43
CA GLU A 295 13.82 17.18 -35.05
C GLU A 295 13.07 18.03 -34.03
N ARG A 296 12.91 17.56 -32.78
CA ARG A 296 12.34 18.40 -31.71
C ARG A 296 13.26 19.53 -31.33
N PHE A 297 14.58 19.29 -31.32
CA PHE A 297 15.56 20.36 -31.13
C PHE A 297 15.48 21.39 -32.24
N GLU A 298 15.53 20.97 -33.51
CA GLU A 298 15.46 21.87 -34.68
C GLU A 298 14.12 22.59 -34.77
N TYR A 299 12.99 21.92 -34.51
CA TYR A 299 11.66 22.54 -34.44
C TYR A 299 11.58 23.59 -33.32
N LEU A 300 12.03 23.25 -32.10
CA LEU A 300 12.03 24.20 -30.98
C LEU A 300 13.03 25.34 -31.20
N LEU A 301 14.16 25.06 -31.84
CA LEU A 301 15.15 26.06 -32.20
C LEU A 301 14.58 27.03 -33.24
N ALA A 302 13.99 26.53 -34.33
CA ALA A 302 13.32 27.34 -35.35
C ALA A 302 12.21 28.20 -34.73
N LYS A 303 11.37 27.59 -33.88
CA LYS A 303 10.33 28.30 -33.13
C LYS A 303 10.92 29.41 -32.24
N TYR A 304 11.96 29.13 -31.47
CA TYR A 304 12.58 30.13 -30.60
C TYR A 304 13.29 31.23 -31.39
N MET A 305 13.93 30.90 -32.51
CA MET A 305 14.55 31.87 -33.41
C MET A 305 13.50 32.75 -34.09
N TYR A 306 12.33 32.21 -34.42
CA TYR A 306 11.19 32.99 -34.90
C TYR A 306 10.71 34.00 -33.84
N GLU A 307 10.50 33.57 -32.60
CA GLU A 307 10.11 34.45 -31.47
C GLU A 307 11.15 35.57 -31.25
N LEU A 308 12.45 35.26 -31.36
CA LEU A 308 13.51 36.27 -31.25
C LEU A 308 13.46 37.32 -32.38
N LYS A 309 13.05 36.93 -33.59
CA LYS A 309 12.94 37.81 -34.77
C LYS A 309 11.62 38.59 -34.80
N ALA A 310 10.53 38.00 -34.33
CA ALA A 310 9.19 38.59 -34.36
C ALA A 310 9.03 39.76 -33.37
N HIS A 311 9.81 39.77 -32.28
CA HIS A 311 9.68 40.78 -31.21
C HIS A 311 10.90 41.72 -31.13
N LYS A 312 10.71 43.01 -31.46
CA LYS A 312 11.78 44.05 -31.47
C LYS A 312 12.68 44.06 -30.23
N ARG A 313 12.14 43.81 -29.02
CA ARG A 313 12.92 43.80 -27.76
C ARG A 313 13.90 42.62 -27.65
N LEU A 314 13.66 41.54 -28.38
CA LEU A 314 14.46 40.32 -28.38
C LEU A 314 15.56 40.31 -29.44
N ASN A 315 15.49 41.18 -30.46
CA ASN A 315 16.45 41.25 -31.56
C ASN A 315 17.92 41.31 -31.11
N ARG A 316 18.21 42.00 -30.00
CA ARG A 316 19.56 42.10 -29.39
C ARG A 316 20.20 40.76 -28.97
N HIS A 317 19.42 39.68 -28.95
CA HIS A 317 19.88 38.33 -28.58
C HIS A 317 20.06 37.42 -29.80
N ILE A 318 19.73 37.87 -31.01
CA ILE A 318 19.82 37.06 -32.24
C ILE A 318 21.26 36.64 -32.50
N ASP A 319 22.22 37.58 -32.50
CA ASP A 319 23.63 37.27 -32.80
C ASP A 319 24.22 36.29 -31.79
N LYS A 320 23.88 36.47 -30.50
CA LYS A 320 24.29 35.56 -29.42
C LYS A 320 23.68 34.17 -29.53
N ALA A 321 22.44 34.08 -30.01
CA ALA A 321 21.77 32.81 -30.25
C ALA A 321 22.39 32.08 -31.46
N LEU A 322 22.69 32.82 -32.54
CA LEU A 322 23.37 32.28 -33.72
C LEU A 322 24.78 31.77 -33.39
N GLU A 323 25.56 32.55 -32.63
CA GLU A 323 26.89 32.16 -32.16
C GLU A 323 26.83 30.90 -31.28
N LEU A 324 25.85 30.80 -30.37
CA LEU A 324 25.66 29.64 -29.52
C LEU A 324 25.31 28.37 -30.33
N VAL A 325 24.47 28.51 -31.35
CA VAL A 325 24.09 27.41 -32.25
C VAL A 325 25.28 27.00 -33.12
N ALA A 326 26.03 27.95 -33.67
CA ALA A 326 27.24 27.68 -34.44
C ALA A 326 28.29 26.95 -33.59
N LYS A 327 28.50 27.40 -32.35
CA LYS A 327 29.39 26.75 -31.39
C LYS A 327 28.94 25.33 -31.06
N PHE A 328 27.63 25.08 -30.93
CA PHE A 328 27.09 23.74 -30.72
C PHE A 328 27.28 22.83 -31.94
N ARG A 329 27.07 23.35 -33.16
CA ARG A 329 27.21 22.57 -34.41
C ARG A 329 28.67 22.28 -34.77
N ASN A 330 29.59 23.17 -34.42
CA ASN A 330 31.01 23.06 -34.76
C ASN A 330 31.89 22.54 -33.61
N GLN A 331 31.32 22.10 -32.48
CA GLN A 331 32.10 21.57 -31.37
C GLN A 331 32.73 20.23 -31.75
N LYS A 332 34.06 20.12 -31.63
CA LYS A 332 34.82 18.87 -31.78
C LYS A 332 35.85 18.78 -30.65
N PRO A 333 36.24 17.58 -30.20
CA PRO A 333 37.42 17.42 -29.36
C PRO A 333 38.67 17.80 -30.16
N SER A 334 39.74 18.25 -29.49
CA SER A 334 41.01 18.56 -30.15
C SER A 334 41.66 17.28 -30.70
N GLU A 335 42.17 17.32 -31.93
CA GLU A 335 42.94 16.22 -32.51
C GLU A 335 44.17 15.94 -31.61
N ASN A 336 44.29 14.68 -31.15
CA ASN A 336 45.32 14.17 -30.23
C ASN A 336 45.22 14.54 -28.73
N CYS A 337 44.02 14.55 -28.11
CA CYS A 337 43.91 14.74 -26.65
C CYS A 337 44.00 13.44 -25.82
N THR A 338 44.58 13.53 -24.62
CA THR A 338 44.58 12.47 -23.60
C THR A 338 43.16 12.16 -23.09
N GLN A 339 42.93 10.93 -22.59
CA GLN A 339 41.62 10.46 -22.12
C GLN A 339 40.98 11.39 -21.07
N ALA A 340 41.76 11.88 -20.09
CA ALA A 340 41.28 12.81 -19.08
C ALA A 340 40.79 14.15 -19.66
N LYS A 341 41.44 14.67 -20.72
CA LYS A 341 41.01 15.89 -21.43
C LYS A 341 39.75 15.65 -22.27
N ARG A 342 39.57 14.43 -22.79
CA ARG A 342 38.37 14.01 -23.53
C ARG A 342 37.16 13.91 -22.60
N ASP A 343 37.34 13.33 -21.42
CA ASP A 343 36.29 13.23 -20.38
C ASP A 343 35.88 14.61 -19.85
N GLU A 344 36.84 15.53 -19.70
CA GLU A 344 36.58 16.91 -19.31
C GLU A 344 35.79 17.67 -20.42
N TRP A 345 36.14 17.45 -21.69
CA TRP A 345 35.40 17.99 -22.84
C TRP A 345 33.98 17.43 -22.90
N GLU A 346 33.79 16.13 -22.69
CA GLU A 346 32.49 15.46 -22.62
C GLU A 346 31.58 16.05 -21.52
N ARG A 347 32.13 16.32 -20.34
CA ARG A 347 31.39 17.00 -19.26
C ARG A 347 31.01 18.44 -19.62
N LYS A 348 31.88 19.14 -20.35
CA LYS A 348 31.71 20.57 -20.70
C LYS A 348 30.94 20.83 -22.00
N LYS A 349 30.73 19.82 -22.86
CA LYS A 349 30.10 19.99 -24.18
C LYS A 349 28.68 20.59 -24.10
N LEU A 350 28.32 21.35 -25.13
CA LEU A 350 26.97 21.88 -25.28
C LEU A 350 26.05 20.75 -25.72
N THR A 351 24.90 20.63 -25.06
CA THR A 351 23.85 19.67 -25.40
C THR A 351 22.62 20.39 -25.96
N PRO A 352 21.74 19.72 -26.71
CA PRO A 352 20.50 20.31 -27.25
C PRO A 352 19.69 21.06 -26.18
N ASN A 353 19.54 20.44 -25.01
CA ASN A 353 18.83 21.03 -23.87
C ASN A 353 19.51 22.29 -23.32
N LYS A 354 20.84 22.33 -23.24
CA LYS A 354 21.58 23.52 -22.79
C LYS A 354 21.33 24.68 -23.75
N VAL A 355 21.46 24.47 -25.06
CA VAL A 355 21.24 25.49 -26.09
C VAL A 355 19.80 26.03 -26.06
N LEU A 356 18.80 25.15 -26.11
CA LEU A 356 17.39 25.54 -26.04
C LEU A 356 17.06 26.28 -24.75
N SER A 357 17.64 25.90 -23.61
CA SER A 357 17.38 26.56 -22.33
C SER A 357 17.85 28.02 -22.32
N VAL A 358 18.99 28.32 -22.96
CA VAL A 358 19.55 29.67 -23.04
C VAL A 358 18.70 30.55 -23.93
N ILE A 359 18.34 30.07 -25.13
CA ILE A 359 17.51 30.82 -26.08
C ILE A 359 16.11 31.05 -25.49
N ARG A 360 15.49 30.01 -24.91
CA ARG A 360 14.20 30.12 -24.21
C ARG A 360 14.27 31.08 -23.03
N ARG A 361 15.41 31.20 -22.35
CA ARG A 361 15.61 32.17 -21.27
C ARG A 361 15.59 33.61 -21.78
N TYR A 362 16.09 33.90 -22.98
CA TYR A 362 15.95 35.22 -23.60
C TYR A 362 14.47 35.57 -23.81
N ILE A 363 13.71 34.66 -24.42
CA ILE A 363 12.27 34.82 -24.68
C ILE A 363 11.49 34.98 -23.37
N ARG A 364 11.67 34.06 -22.42
CA ARG A 364 10.98 34.10 -21.12
C ARG A 364 11.28 35.38 -20.35
N ASN A 365 12.46 35.97 -20.57
CA ASN A 365 12.87 37.16 -19.88
C ASN A 365 12.50 38.47 -20.61
N GLN A 366 11.77 38.40 -21.74
CA GLN A 366 11.39 39.57 -22.53
C GLN A 366 10.62 40.64 -21.73
N ASP A 367 9.82 40.20 -20.77
CA ASP A 367 8.99 41.05 -19.89
C ASP A 367 9.53 41.12 -18.46
N THR A 368 10.78 40.71 -18.23
CA THR A 368 11.37 40.82 -16.88
C THR A 368 11.65 42.27 -16.58
N ILE A 369 10.71 42.90 -15.87
CA ILE A 369 10.91 44.21 -15.26
C ILE A 369 12.06 44.05 -14.26
N ARG A 370 13.17 44.76 -14.46
CA ARG A 370 14.27 44.82 -13.48
C ARG A 370 13.77 45.56 -12.25
N ARG A 371 13.39 44.82 -11.20
CA ARG A 371 12.99 45.39 -9.92
C ARG A 371 14.21 45.44 -9.01
N LYS A 372 14.59 46.65 -8.57
CA LYS A 372 15.62 46.86 -7.55
C LYS A 372 14.97 46.89 -6.16
N GLU A 373 14.27 45.81 -5.81
CA GLU A 373 13.56 45.71 -4.54
C GLU A 373 13.80 44.35 -3.87
N ILE A 374 13.68 44.35 -2.54
CA ILE A 374 13.51 43.16 -1.71
C ILE A 374 12.02 43.09 -1.38
N ALA A 375 11.36 41.97 -1.62
CA ALA A 375 9.95 41.81 -1.24
C ALA A 375 9.75 40.58 -0.36
N LEU A 376 8.81 40.70 0.58
CA LEU A 376 8.30 39.56 1.33
C LEU A 376 7.30 38.80 0.46
N VAL A 377 7.61 37.55 0.13
CA VAL A 377 6.77 36.72 -0.74
C VAL A 377 6.24 35.50 -0.01
N LYS A 378 4.94 35.25 -0.18
CA LYS A 378 4.30 34.02 0.30
C LYS A 378 4.70 32.85 -0.59
N THR A 379 5.21 31.77 0.01
CA THR A 379 5.49 30.50 -0.67
C THR A 379 4.35 29.49 -0.44
N SER A 380 4.53 28.27 -0.95
CA SER A 380 3.63 27.15 -0.65
C SER A 380 3.68 26.74 0.82
N TYR A 381 4.85 26.91 1.47
CA TYR A 381 5.14 26.38 2.81
C TYR A 381 5.29 27.47 3.89
N GLY A 382 5.34 28.75 3.52
CA GLY A 382 5.59 29.84 4.47
C GLY A 382 5.79 31.19 3.79
N PHE A 383 6.77 31.94 4.25
CA PHE A 383 7.19 33.23 3.71
C PHE A 383 8.70 33.26 3.50
N LYS A 384 9.16 34.09 2.56
CA LYS A 384 10.58 34.37 2.39
C LYS A 384 10.83 35.78 1.90
N LEU A 385 12.00 36.33 2.22
CA LEU A 385 12.51 37.52 1.54
C LEU A 385 13.07 37.13 0.16
N LYS A 386 12.63 37.84 -0.88
CA LYS A 386 13.09 37.65 -2.25
C LYS A 386 13.69 38.95 -2.76
N ALA A 387 15.01 38.94 -2.99
CA ALA A 387 15.69 39.99 -3.75
C ALA A 387 15.43 39.81 -5.24
N TYR A 388 15.00 40.87 -5.91
CA TYR A 388 14.80 40.89 -7.37
C TYR A 388 16.01 41.45 -8.14
N ALA A 389 17.02 41.98 -7.44
CA ALA A 389 18.30 42.39 -8.00
C ALA A 389 19.49 41.68 -7.31
N PRO A 390 20.62 41.44 -8.03
CA PRO A 390 21.82 40.85 -7.46
C PRO A 390 22.38 41.69 -6.31
N LYS A 391 23.00 41.03 -5.32
CA LYS A 391 23.68 41.66 -4.16
C LYS A 391 22.78 42.50 -3.22
N MET A 392 21.46 42.44 -3.35
CA MET A 392 20.53 43.11 -2.42
C MET A 392 20.18 42.28 -1.17
N LEU A 393 20.46 40.97 -1.18
CA LEU A 393 20.40 40.11 -0.01
C LEU A 393 21.69 39.32 0.07
N GLU A 394 22.33 39.32 1.23
CA GLU A 394 23.42 38.39 1.52
C GLU A 394 22.92 36.94 1.43
N LYS A 395 23.82 36.01 1.07
CA LYS A 395 23.45 34.59 0.89
C LYS A 395 22.89 33.99 2.18
N ASP A 396 23.45 34.38 3.33
CA ASP A 396 23.10 33.84 4.65
C ASP A 396 21.87 34.54 5.27
N LYS A 397 21.49 35.73 4.77
CA LYS A 397 20.28 36.47 5.21
C LYS A 397 19.00 36.09 4.46
N ARG A 398 19.00 35.01 3.68
CA ARG A 398 17.79 34.48 3.03
C ARG A 398 16.86 33.82 4.06
N ALA A 399 16.21 34.64 4.88
CA ALA A 399 15.25 34.16 5.86
C ALA A 399 14.02 33.57 5.17
N VAL A 400 13.93 32.25 5.16
CA VAL A 400 12.74 31.47 4.81
C VAL A 400 12.16 30.98 6.13
N VAL A 401 10.90 31.32 6.38
CA VAL A 401 10.23 30.91 7.62
C VAL A 401 9.00 30.09 7.27
N SER A 402 8.86 28.93 7.90
CA SER A 402 7.74 28.04 7.66
C SER A 402 6.45 28.64 8.24
N MET A 403 5.33 28.32 7.60
CA MET A 403 4.01 28.71 8.11
C MET A 403 3.71 28.06 9.47
N ASN A 404 4.29 26.89 9.74
CA ASN A 404 4.04 26.17 10.99
C ASN A 404 4.74 26.89 12.15
N ASP A 405 6.01 27.29 11.98
CA ASP A 405 6.76 28.02 13.00
C ASP A 405 6.13 29.38 13.29
N LEU A 406 5.64 30.07 12.24
CA LEU A 406 4.87 31.30 12.41
C LEU A 406 3.56 31.08 13.17
N ILE A 407 2.90 29.92 13.04
CA ILE A 407 1.65 29.63 13.77
C ILE A 407 1.95 29.22 15.22
N LEU A 408 3.03 28.48 15.45
CA LEU A 408 3.48 28.00 16.76
C LEU A 408 4.32 29.06 17.52
N GLU A 409 4.53 30.22 16.92
CA GLU A 409 5.31 31.33 17.50
C GLU A 409 6.78 30.99 17.80
N ARG A 410 7.34 30.03 17.05
CA ARG A 410 8.76 29.65 17.14
C ARG A 410 9.70 30.54 16.32
N SER A 411 9.14 31.32 15.42
CA SER A 411 9.90 32.21 14.54
C SER A 411 9.06 33.42 14.16
N GLU A 412 9.75 34.51 13.84
CA GLU A 412 9.13 35.75 13.40
C GLU A 412 9.07 35.85 11.87
N LEU A 413 8.23 36.76 11.38
CA LEU A 413 8.13 37.02 9.96
C LEU A 413 9.37 37.84 9.53
N PRO A 414 10.08 37.45 8.47
CA PRO A 414 11.33 38.12 8.14
C PRO A 414 11.07 39.51 7.56
N VAL A 415 11.88 40.48 7.99
CA VAL A 415 11.83 41.88 7.57
C VAL A 415 13.19 42.25 6.96
N PRO A 416 13.24 43.00 5.85
CA PRO A 416 14.50 43.56 5.35
C PRO A 416 15.12 44.51 6.37
N GLU A 417 16.45 44.60 6.42
CA GLU A 417 17.17 45.52 7.33
C GLU A 417 16.71 46.97 7.18
N ASN A 418 16.52 47.42 5.94
CA ASN A 418 15.98 48.73 5.60
C ASN A 418 14.61 48.57 4.90
N PRO A 419 13.50 48.48 5.66
CA PRO A 419 12.18 48.20 5.12
C PRO A 419 11.60 49.43 4.40
N THR A 420 11.18 49.25 3.15
CA THR A 420 10.42 50.27 2.40
C THR A 420 8.94 50.29 2.84
N GLU A 421 8.20 51.36 2.50
CA GLU A 421 6.76 51.43 2.77
C GLU A 421 5.98 50.25 2.15
N ALA A 422 6.40 49.80 0.96
CA ALA A 422 5.85 48.62 0.31
C ALA A 422 6.10 47.34 1.12
N ASN A 423 7.27 47.22 1.77
CA ASN A 423 7.57 46.10 2.67
C ASN A 423 6.69 46.13 3.92
N LEU A 424 6.45 47.29 4.51
CA LEU A 424 5.56 47.44 5.66
C LEU A 424 4.12 47.03 5.31
N ARG A 425 3.62 47.40 4.11
CA ARG A 425 2.31 46.96 3.61
C ARG A 425 2.24 45.44 3.41
N GLN A 426 3.28 44.84 2.83
CA GLN A 426 3.39 43.38 2.67
C GLN A 426 3.41 42.66 4.03
N HIS A 427 4.18 43.19 4.98
CA HIS A 427 4.28 42.68 6.34
C HIS A 427 2.92 42.72 7.05
N LYS A 428 2.21 43.85 7.00
CA LYS A 428 0.85 43.99 7.57
C LYS A 428 -0.14 42.98 6.97
N ALA A 429 -0.10 42.77 5.65
CA ALA A 429 -0.95 41.79 4.97
C ALA A 429 -0.62 40.33 5.39
N ALA A 430 0.67 40.00 5.47
CA ALA A 430 1.13 38.69 5.94
C ALA A 430 0.73 38.44 7.40
N MET A 431 0.92 39.43 8.29
CA MET A 431 0.51 39.34 9.70
C MET A 431 -1.00 39.16 9.87
N ARG A 432 -1.84 39.83 9.07
CA ARG A 432 -3.29 39.59 9.08
C ARG A 432 -3.63 38.13 8.72
N LEU A 433 -2.92 37.53 7.75
CA LEU A 433 -3.10 36.12 7.39
C LEU A 433 -2.63 35.17 8.51
N ILE A 434 -1.49 35.47 9.13
CA ILE A 434 -0.89 34.68 10.22
C ILE A 434 -1.80 34.71 11.45
N ARG A 435 -2.25 35.89 11.90
CA ARG A 435 -3.22 36.03 13.01
C ARG A 435 -4.48 35.21 12.77
N LYS A 436 -5.05 35.28 11.55
CA LYS A 436 -6.20 34.45 11.16
C LYS A 436 -5.90 32.95 11.18
N LYS A 437 -4.67 32.52 10.93
CA LYS A 437 -4.26 31.11 11.01
C LYS A 437 -4.00 30.69 12.46
N ARG A 438 -3.33 31.51 13.27
CA ARG A 438 -3.12 31.30 14.72
C ARG A 438 -4.43 31.15 15.46
N HIS A 439 -5.37 32.06 15.27
CA HIS A 439 -6.69 31.97 15.91
C HIS A 439 -7.42 30.67 15.55
N ARG A 440 -7.35 30.24 14.27
CA ARG A 440 -7.93 28.96 13.85
C ARG A 440 -7.23 27.75 14.43
N TYR A 441 -5.90 27.81 14.56
CA TYR A 441 -5.11 26.77 15.19
C TYR A 441 -5.47 26.68 16.68
N SER A 442 -5.45 27.80 17.41
CA SER A 442 -5.84 27.86 18.82
C SER A 442 -7.22 27.26 19.08
N LEU A 443 -8.24 27.65 18.31
CA LEU A 443 -9.59 27.08 18.45
C LEU A 443 -9.65 25.58 18.13
N GLN A 444 -8.90 25.13 17.12
CA GLN A 444 -8.84 23.71 16.77
C GLN A 444 -8.04 22.90 17.81
N SER A 445 -7.02 23.50 18.43
CA SER A 445 -6.11 22.87 19.40
C SER A 445 -6.67 22.66 20.79
N ARG A 446 -7.72 23.41 21.19
CA ARG A 446 -8.43 23.19 22.46
C ARG A 446 -9.00 21.77 22.52
N THR A 447 -8.90 21.08 23.64
CA THR A 447 -9.63 19.83 23.86
C THR A 447 -11.13 20.12 23.92
N PHE A 448 -11.99 19.15 23.59
CA PHE A 448 -13.43 19.32 23.73
C PHE A 448 -13.86 19.50 25.19
N GLU A 449 -13.19 18.82 26.11
CA GLU A 449 -13.42 18.94 27.56
C GLU A 449 -13.19 20.37 28.09
N SER A 450 -12.21 21.10 27.54
CA SER A 450 -11.92 22.49 27.94
C SER A 450 -12.77 23.54 27.22
N MET A 451 -13.76 23.12 26.41
CA MET A 451 -14.60 24.03 25.63
C MET A 451 -15.97 24.20 26.26
N GLU A 452 -16.40 25.45 26.36
CA GLU A 452 -17.74 25.81 26.80
C GLU A 452 -18.73 25.88 25.62
N PRO A 453 -20.00 25.47 25.83
CA PRO A 453 -21.07 25.70 24.85
C PRO A 453 -21.30 27.19 24.57
N LEU A 454 -21.41 27.56 23.30
CA LEU A 454 -21.76 28.93 22.93
C LEU A 454 -23.28 29.15 23.03
N PRO A 455 -23.77 30.22 23.69
CA PRO A 455 -25.20 30.50 23.85
C PRO A 455 -25.96 30.59 22.52
N GLU A 456 -25.37 31.23 21.51
CA GLU A 456 -25.95 31.34 20.16
C GLU A 456 -26.18 29.98 19.48
N LEU A 457 -25.33 28.99 19.80
CA LEU A 457 -25.45 27.64 19.27
C LEU A 457 -26.45 26.80 20.09
N VAL A 458 -26.60 27.08 21.39
CA VAL A 458 -27.67 26.48 22.22
C VAL A 458 -29.03 26.85 21.64
N GLU A 459 -29.30 28.15 21.44
CA GLU A 459 -30.57 28.62 20.87
C GLU A 459 -30.84 28.02 19.48
N TYR A 460 -29.80 27.90 18.64
CA TYR A 460 -29.92 27.28 17.33
C TYR A 460 -30.25 25.78 17.43
N LEU A 461 -29.62 25.04 18.33
CA LEU A 461 -29.78 23.59 18.48
C LEU A 461 -31.08 23.23 19.22
N ASP A 462 -31.62 24.09 20.08
CA ASP A 462 -32.92 23.89 20.71
C ASP A 462 -34.07 23.93 19.71
N ARG A 463 -33.92 24.71 18.63
CA ARG A 463 -34.88 24.76 17.52
C ARG A 463 -34.58 23.74 16.43
N ALA A 464 -33.53 22.94 16.57
CA ALA A 464 -33.10 22.01 15.54
C ALA A 464 -33.93 20.73 15.58
N THR A 465 -34.69 20.48 14.52
CA THR A 465 -35.45 19.25 14.32
C THR A 465 -35.04 18.55 13.02
N PHE A 466 -35.34 17.26 12.94
CA PHE A 466 -35.19 16.46 11.73
C PHE A 466 -36.32 15.43 11.63
N VAL A 467 -36.56 14.93 10.43
CA VAL A 467 -37.56 13.88 10.18
C VAL A 467 -36.88 12.53 10.15
N ASN A 468 -37.40 11.56 10.90
CA ASN A 468 -36.85 10.20 10.96
C ASN A 468 -37.39 9.30 9.83
N LYS A 469 -37.13 7.98 9.91
CA LYS A 469 -37.58 7.01 8.90
C LYS A 469 -39.10 6.82 8.91
N ASP A 470 -39.72 6.96 10.07
CA ASP A 470 -41.15 6.79 10.30
C ASP A 470 -41.94 8.10 10.10
N ILE A 471 -41.30 9.11 9.48
CA ILE A 471 -41.87 10.43 9.16
C ILE A 471 -42.21 11.26 10.44
N ASN A 472 -41.73 10.82 11.60
CA ASN A 472 -41.87 11.57 12.84
C ASN A 472 -40.82 12.68 12.93
N VAL A 473 -41.23 13.83 13.45
CA VAL A 473 -40.33 14.93 13.79
C VAL A 473 -39.61 14.58 15.08
N CYS A 474 -38.27 14.65 15.06
CA CYS A 474 -37.41 14.32 16.19
C CYS A 474 -36.57 15.52 16.62
N GLU A 475 -36.29 15.55 17.92
CA GLU A 475 -35.39 16.51 18.57
C GLU A 475 -34.11 15.80 19.04
N PHE A 476 -33.06 16.58 19.24
CA PHE A 476 -31.80 16.09 19.81
C PHE A 476 -31.89 16.04 21.35
N THR A 477 -31.27 15.02 21.95
CA THR A 477 -31.13 14.97 23.42
C THR A 477 -30.19 16.07 23.93
N ASN A 478 -30.26 16.41 25.21
CA ASN A 478 -29.40 17.44 25.81
C ASN A 478 -27.90 17.16 25.58
N LEU A 479 -27.48 15.89 25.71
CA LEU A 479 -26.10 15.49 25.47
C LEU A 479 -25.71 15.60 23.98
N GLN A 480 -26.61 15.24 23.05
CA GLN A 480 -26.37 15.43 21.62
C GLN A 480 -26.24 16.92 21.26
N LYS A 481 -27.09 17.78 21.83
CA LYS A 481 -27.03 19.24 21.65
C LYS A 481 -25.71 19.80 22.20
N HIS A 482 -25.29 19.37 23.39
CA HIS A 482 -24.02 19.76 23.98
C HIS A 482 -22.83 19.40 23.06
N ASP A 483 -22.71 18.14 22.67
CA ASP A 483 -21.61 17.69 21.79
C ASP A 483 -21.64 18.40 20.43
N LEU A 484 -22.82 18.60 19.83
CA LEU A 484 -22.98 19.33 18.58
C LEU A 484 -22.55 20.79 18.69
N ASN A 485 -22.83 21.45 19.81
CA ASN A 485 -22.40 22.82 20.06
C ASN A 485 -20.87 22.91 19.96
N LEU A 486 -20.14 22.04 20.66
CA LEU A 486 -18.68 22.05 20.65
C LEU A 486 -18.11 21.73 19.26
N VAL A 487 -18.69 20.76 18.56
CA VAL A 487 -18.27 20.36 17.21
C VAL A 487 -18.50 21.46 16.17
N LEU A 488 -19.56 22.27 16.31
CA LEU A 488 -19.87 23.39 15.43
C LEU A 488 -18.85 24.52 15.51
N GLN A 489 -18.18 24.68 16.65
CA GLN A 489 -17.12 25.67 16.85
C GLN A 489 -15.83 25.29 16.08
N LYS A 490 -15.59 23.99 15.82
CA LYS A 490 -14.37 23.51 15.14
C LYS A 490 -14.55 23.27 13.64
N ARG A 491 -13.43 23.30 12.89
CA ARG A 491 -13.43 22.94 11.45
C ARG A 491 -13.36 21.45 11.21
N TYR A 492 -12.68 20.75 12.10
CA TYR A 492 -12.39 19.33 12.02
C TYR A 492 -12.84 18.69 13.32
N ALA A 493 -13.61 17.62 13.20
CA ALA A 493 -14.08 16.83 14.32
C ALA A 493 -14.42 15.42 13.85
N LEU A 494 -14.34 14.48 14.76
CA LEU A 494 -14.78 13.10 14.60
C LEU A 494 -15.79 12.78 15.71
N LEU A 495 -16.96 12.30 15.34
CA LEU A 495 -17.96 11.77 16.28
C LEU A 495 -17.82 10.25 16.36
N ASN A 496 -17.32 9.76 17.49
CA ASN A 496 -17.22 8.33 17.81
C ASN A 496 -18.37 7.95 18.73
N TRP A 497 -19.59 8.03 18.20
CA TRP A 497 -20.79 7.67 18.97
C TRP A 497 -21.21 6.25 18.63
N GLN A 498 -21.45 5.44 19.66
CA GLN A 498 -21.88 4.06 19.50
C GLN A 498 -23.15 3.96 18.63
N GLN A 499 -23.35 2.80 18.01
CA GLN A 499 -24.45 2.58 17.07
C GLN A 499 -25.82 2.87 17.68
N GLY A 500 -26.73 3.41 16.87
CA GLY A 500 -28.07 3.80 17.33
C GLY A 500 -28.15 5.19 17.99
N SER A 501 -27.04 5.88 18.22
CA SER A 501 -26.99 7.19 18.91
C SER A 501 -27.35 8.42 18.04
N GLY A 502 -27.89 8.24 16.83
CA GLY A 502 -28.30 9.36 15.98
C GLY A 502 -27.19 10.09 15.19
N LYS A 503 -26.07 9.42 14.90
CA LYS A 503 -24.91 9.98 14.17
C LYS A 503 -25.28 10.74 12.89
N THR A 504 -26.09 10.12 12.01
CA THR A 504 -26.49 10.72 10.72
C THR A 504 -27.17 12.08 10.91
N ALA A 505 -28.10 12.19 11.86
CA ALA A 505 -28.79 13.44 12.16
C ALA A 505 -27.81 14.50 12.70
N ALA A 506 -26.86 14.11 13.55
CA ALA A 506 -25.85 15.01 14.10
C ALA A 506 -24.92 15.59 13.01
N VAL A 507 -24.33 14.74 12.17
CA VAL A 507 -23.43 15.21 11.09
C VAL A 507 -24.19 16.00 10.01
N TYR A 508 -25.44 15.64 9.73
CA TYR A 508 -26.35 16.41 8.89
C TYR A 508 -26.60 17.80 9.47
N GLN A 509 -26.94 17.91 10.76
CA GLN A 509 -27.25 19.19 11.38
C GLN A 509 -26.05 20.15 11.36
N ARG A 510 -24.84 19.61 11.54
CA ARG A 510 -23.60 20.38 11.35
C ARG A 510 -23.47 20.90 9.92
N ALA A 511 -23.68 20.03 8.94
CA ALA A 511 -23.56 20.39 7.53
C ALA A 511 -24.61 21.46 7.13
N LYS A 512 -25.85 21.31 7.62
CA LYS A 512 -26.95 22.27 7.44
C LYS A 512 -26.64 23.63 8.03
N TYR A 513 -26.10 23.69 9.24
CA TYR A 513 -25.64 24.94 9.86
C TYR A 513 -24.60 25.66 8.97
N LEU A 514 -23.61 24.92 8.45
CA LEU A 514 -22.57 25.51 7.61
C LEU A 514 -23.11 26.02 6.26
N LEU A 515 -24.16 25.41 5.71
CA LEU A 515 -24.86 25.90 4.52
C LEU A 515 -25.68 27.15 4.84
N LYS A 516 -26.50 27.12 5.91
CA LYS A 516 -27.37 28.23 6.35
C LYS A 516 -26.60 29.54 6.52
N PHE A 517 -25.42 29.48 7.14
CA PHE A 517 -24.57 30.66 7.37
C PHE A 517 -23.52 30.88 6.26
N ASN A 518 -23.71 30.28 5.07
CA ASN A 518 -22.87 30.44 3.88
C ASN A 518 -21.37 30.18 4.16
N ARG A 519 -21.03 29.32 5.13
CA ARG A 519 -19.64 28.94 5.45
C ARG A 519 -19.07 28.00 4.40
N VAL A 520 -19.95 27.20 3.77
CA VAL A 520 -19.68 26.31 2.63
C VAL A 520 -20.68 26.55 1.49
N ARG A 521 -20.29 26.21 0.26
CA ARG A 521 -21.12 26.24 -0.95
C ARG A 521 -21.96 24.97 -1.06
N ASN A 522 -21.36 23.81 -0.81
CA ASN A 522 -21.99 22.50 -0.93
C ASN A 522 -21.45 21.55 0.15
N VAL A 523 -22.19 20.47 0.37
CA VAL A 523 -21.81 19.37 1.26
C VAL A 523 -21.52 18.14 0.41
N ILE A 524 -20.46 17.41 0.72
CA ILE A 524 -20.17 16.10 0.14
C ILE A 524 -20.36 15.06 1.24
N VAL A 525 -21.29 14.15 1.04
CA VAL A 525 -21.51 12.98 1.89
C VAL A 525 -20.77 11.81 1.24
N LEU A 526 -19.75 11.32 1.93
CA LEU A 526 -19.02 10.10 1.58
C LEU A 526 -19.46 8.99 2.54
N ALA A 527 -19.91 7.86 2.01
CA ALA A 527 -20.33 6.72 2.83
C ALA A 527 -20.17 5.39 2.07
N PRO A 528 -20.28 4.22 2.73
CA PRO A 528 -20.44 2.94 2.04
C PRO A 528 -21.67 2.94 1.13
N ALA A 529 -21.65 2.15 0.04
CA ALA A 529 -22.75 2.11 -0.93
C ALA A 529 -24.11 1.80 -0.30
N ILE A 530 -24.14 0.96 0.73
CA ILE A 530 -25.37 0.63 1.48
C ILE A 530 -25.91 1.88 2.19
N ALA A 531 -25.06 2.60 2.93
CA ALA A 531 -25.44 3.82 3.65
C ALA A 531 -25.88 4.94 2.69
N THR A 532 -25.25 5.07 1.51
CA THR A 532 -25.65 6.09 0.53
C THR A 532 -27.09 5.92 0.04
N ASN A 533 -27.51 4.69 -0.27
CA ASN A 533 -28.83 4.43 -0.85
C ASN A 533 -29.92 4.21 0.21
N MET A 534 -29.56 3.68 1.38
CA MET A 534 -30.55 3.24 2.38
C MET A 534 -30.67 4.19 3.59
N THR A 535 -29.66 5.00 3.85
CA THR A 535 -29.66 5.96 4.96
C THR A 535 -29.75 7.37 4.41
N TRP A 536 -28.75 7.81 3.65
CA TRP A 536 -28.61 9.21 3.25
C TRP A 536 -29.62 9.69 2.23
N GLU A 537 -29.86 8.92 1.16
CA GLU A 537 -30.86 9.29 0.16
C GLU A 537 -32.28 9.40 0.75
N PRO A 538 -32.81 8.39 1.49
CA PRO A 538 -34.10 8.52 2.14
C PRO A 538 -34.13 9.62 3.19
N PHE A 539 -33.08 9.76 4.02
CA PHE A 539 -33.03 10.78 5.07
C PHE A 539 -33.09 12.20 4.50
N LEU A 540 -32.29 12.51 3.47
CA LEU A 540 -32.31 13.83 2.82
C LEU A 540 -33.63 14.09 2.10
N ARG A 541 -34.23 13.07 1.48
CA ARG A 541 -35.56 13.17 0.86
C ARG A 541 -36.64 13.49 1.90
N ASN A 542 -36.69 12.77 3.01
CA ASN A 542 -37.65 12.98 4.09
C ASN A 542 -37.51 14.38 4.72
N ASN A 543 -36.27 14.86 4.83
CA ASN A 543 -35.95 16.20 5.35
C ASN A 543 -36.08 17.32 4.29
N ARG A 544 -36.54 17.00 3.07
CA ARG A 544 -36.74 17.94 1.94
C ARG A 544 -35.49 18.73 1.55
N GLU A 545 -34.32 18.11 1.65
CA GLU A 545 -33.04 18.75 1.33
C GLU A 545 -32.65 18.51 -0.13
N PRO A 546 -32.11 19.51 -0.85
CA PRO A 546 -31.66 19.32 -2.21
C PRO A 546 -30.41 18.43 -2.24
N TYR A 547 -30.48 17.29 -2.92
CA TYR A 547 -29.36 16.38 -3.05
C TYR A 547 -29.16 15.84 -4.47
N ARG A 548 -27.95 15.35 -4.74
CA ARG A 548 -27.60 14.64 -5.98
C ARG A 548 -26.70 13.44 -5.69
N LEU A 549 -27.06 12.28 -6.25
CA LEU A 549 -26.25 11.07 -6.22
C LEU A 549 -25.20 11.12 -7.34
N LEU A 550 -23.93 11.02 -6.99
CA LEU A 550 -22.83 11.07 -7.95
C LEU A 550 -22.49 9.65 -8.43
N ARG A 551 -22.81 9.34 -9.68
CA ARG A 551 -22.58 8.02 -10.32
C ARG A 551 -21.70 8.11 -11.58
N SER A 552 -21.67 9.28 -12.20
CA SER A 552 -20.99 9.55 -13.47
C SER A 552 -20.47 11.00 -13.52
N TYR A 553 -19.90 11.39 -14.65
CA TYR A 553 -19.35 12.74 -14.83
C TYR A 553 -20.42 13.80 -15.07
N THR A 554 -21.56 13.43 -15.68
CA THR A 554 -22.67 14.35 -15.99
C THR A 554 -23.33 14.88 -14.72
N ASP A 555 -23.27 14.11 -13.63
CA ASP A 555 -23.82 14.52 -12.32
C ASP A 555 -23.12 15.78 -11.75
N PHE A 556 -21.95 16.15 -12.26
CA PHE A 556 -21.20 17.35 -11.85
C PHE A 556 -21.64 18.64 -12.56
N GLU A 557 -22.53 18.55 -13.54
CA GLU A 557 -22.98 19.70 -14.33
C GLU A 557 -24.07 20.49 -13.57
N ASN A 558 -23.96 21.82 -13.60
CA ASN A 558 -24.97 22.73 -13.04
C ASN A 558 -25.37 22.44 -11.59
N ILE A 559 -24.42 22.07 -10.72
CA ILE A 559 -24.68 21.86 -9.28
C ILE A 559 -24.97 23.21 -8.60
N PRO A 560 -26.19 23.45 -8.08
CA PRO A 560 -26.52 24.66 -7.34
C PRO A 560 -25.75 24.74 -6.01
N ALA A 561 -25.61 25.95 -5.46
CA ALA A 561 -25.17 26.10 -4.07
C ALA A 561 -26.25 25.55 -3.12
N GLY A 562 -25.86 25.08 -1.93
CA GLY A 562 -26.78 24.47 -0.96
C GLY A 562 -27.01 22.97 -1.14
N THR A 563 -26.62 22.39 -2.28
CA THR A 563 -26.88 20.97 -2.58
C THR A 563 -25.95 20.01 -1.83
N PHE A 564 -26.52 18.91 -1.32
CA PHE A 564 -25.81 17.74 -0.80
C PHE A 564 -25.41 16.79 -1.93
N LEU A 565 -24.12 16.45 -2.01
CA LEU A 565 -23.57 15.54 -3.01
C LEU A 565 -23.23 14.21 -2.37
N ILE A 566 -23.95 13.16 -2.71
CA ILE A 566 -23.79 11.84 -2.12
C ILE A 566 -22.90 10.99 -3.03
N VAL A 567 -21.83 10.44 -2.49
CA VAL A 567 -20.88 9.58 -3.21
C VAL A 567 -20.50 8.37 -2.38
N SER A 568 -20.50 7.19 -2.99
CA SER A 568 -20.05 5.98 -2.31
C SER A 568 -18.52 5.84 -2.34
N THR A 569 -17.94 5.23 -1.30
CA THR A 569 -16.48 4.95 -1.25
C THR A 569 -16.00 4.09 -2.42
N SER A 570 -16.84 3.18 -2.93
CA SER A 570 -16.55 2.35 -4.11
C SER A 570 -16.46 3.13 -5.42
N MET A 571 -17.13 4.28 -5.55
CA MET A 571 -17.17 5.07 -6.79
C MET A 571 -16.01 6.05 -6.94
N LEU A 572 -15.18 6.22 -5.91
CA LEU A 572 -14.08 7.20 -5.89
C LEU A 572 -13.04 6.94 -6.98
N CYS A 573 -12.78 5.68 -7.33
CA CYS A 573 -11.84 5.35 -8.40
C CYS A 573 -12.29 5.97 -9.73
N LYS A 574 -13.57 5.79 -10.07
CA LYS A 574 -14.20 6.30 -11.30
C LYS A 574 -14.33 7.84 -11.30
N LEU A 575 -14.71 8.42 -10.16
CA LEU A 575 -15.06 9.85 -10.08
C LEU A 575 -13.90 10.77 -9.66
N LYS A 576 -12.72 10.22 -9.37
CA LYS A 576 -11.55 10.96 -8.84
C LYS A 576 -11.27 12.28 -9.56
N ARG A 577 -11.14 12.24 -10.90
CA ARG A 577 -10.77 13.42 -11.70
C ARG A 577 -11.84 14.51 -11.58
N TYR A 578 -13.11 14.15 -11.65
CA TYR A 578 -14.24 15.06 -11.58
C TYR A 578 -14.42 15.67 -10.19
N LEU A 579 -14.32 14.86 -9.13
CA LEU A 579 -14.34 15.34 -7.75
C LEU A 579 -13.21 16.35 -7.48
N MET A 580 -11.98 16.04 -7.92
CA MET A 580 -10.85 16.95 -7.77
C MET A 580 -11.06 18.28 -8.52
N LYS A 581 -11.63 18.24 -9.73
CA LYS A 581 -12.01 19.43 -10.51
C LYS A 581 -13.07 20.24 -9.77
N PHE A 582 -14.14 19.61 -9.30
CA PHE A 582 -15.23 20.25 -8.57
C PHE A 582 -14.75 20.92 -7.27
N ILE A 583 -13.92 20.24 -6.48
CA ILE A 583 -13.33 20.79 -5.24
C ILE A 583 -12.50 22.04 -5.54
N LYS A 584 -11.73 22.04 -6.64
CA LYS A 584 -10.94 23.20 -7.06
C LYS A 584 -11.82 24.37 -7.50
N LEU A 585 -12.85 24.12 -8.31
CA LEU A 585 -13.81 25.13 -8.79
C LEU A 585 -14.65 25.73 -7.66
N SER A 586 -14.97 24.93 -6.64
CA SER A 586 -15.71 25.39 -5.45
C SER A 586 -14.89 26.26 -4.49
N ALA A 587 -13.68 26.68 -4.88
CA ALA A 587 -12.69 27.34 -4.01
C ALA A 587 -12.46 26.59 -2.68
N ARG A 588 -12.70 25.27 -2.67
CA ARG A 588 -12.68 24.39 -1.49
C ARG A 588 -13.63 24.81 -0.36
N ARG A 589 -14.62 25.66 -0.63
CA ARG A 589 -15.71 26.02 0.31
C ARG A 589 -16.70 24.87 0.40
N LEU A 590 -16.25 23.72 0.89
CA LEU A 590 -17.04 22.49 0.97
C LEU A 590 -16.97 21.95 2.40
N CYS A 591 -18.02 21.23 2.80
CA CYS A 591 -18.02 20.36 3.97
C CYS A 591 -17.98 18.91 3.49
N LEU A 592 -17.00 18.14 3.96
CA LEU A 592 -17.05 16.68 3.84
C LEU A 592 -17.72 16.12 5.10
N VAL A 593 -18.75 15.32 4.90
CA VAL A 593 -19.30 14.39 5.88
C VAL A 593 -18.82 13.01 5.45
N PHE A 594 -18.07 12.32 6.30
CA PHE A 594 -17.62 10.95 6.01
C PHE A 594 -18.15 10.00 7.08
N ASP A 595 -19.23 9.32 6.67
CA ASP A 595 -19.92 8.29 7.45
C ASP A 595 -19.20 6.94 7.32
N GLU A 596 -19.15 6.20 8.42
CA GLU A 596 -18.33 4.99 8.63
C GLU A 596 -16.85 5.20 8.25
N SER A 597 -16.26 6.25 8.81
CA SER A 597 -14.87 6.65 8.53
C SER A 597 -13.80 5.64 8.95
N ASP A 598 -14.15 4.57 9.67
CA ASP A 598 -13.25 3.45 9.98
C ASP A 598 -12.90 2.61 8.73
N GLU A 599 -13.58 2.84 7.60
CA GLU A 599 -13.22 2.27 6.29
C GLU A 599 -11.81 2.65 5.80
N ILE A 600 -11.17 3.68 6.38
CA ILE A 600 -9.82 4.15 6.01
C ILE A 600 -8.72 3.84 7.03
N THR A 601 -9.01 3.05 8.06
CA THR A 601 -8.06 2.65 9.11
C THR A 601 -6.72 2.13 8.56
N ASN A 602 -6.72 1.46 7.40
CA ASN A 602 -5.49 1.04 6.72
C ASN A 602 -4.92 2.15 5.77
N PRO A 603 -3.78 2.79 6.10
CA PRO A 603 -3.21 3.88 5.31
C PRO A 603 -2.69 3.46 3.92
N VAL A 604 -2.30 2.20 3.72
CA VAL A 604 -1.75 1.73 2.44
C VAL A 604 -2.84 1.32 1.45
N SER A 605 -4.09 1.19 1.90
CA SER A 605 -5.20 0.77 1.05
C SER A 605 -5.43 1.75 -0.11
N GLN A 606 -5.87 1.23 -1.26
CA GLN A 606 -6.18 2.07 -2.43
C GLN A 606 -7.32 3.06 -2.11
N ARG A 607 -8.31 2.62 -1.32
CA ARG A 607 -9.44 3.42 -0.85
C ARG A 607 -8.97 4.64 -0.06
N THR A 608 -8.14 4.45 0.97
CA THR A 608 -7.57 5.54 1.79
C THR A 608 -6.78 6.52 0.93
N ARG A 609 -5.94 6.02 0.01
CA ARG A 609 -5.18 6.87 -0.92
C ARG A 609 -6.08 7.73 -1.81
N TYR A 610 -7.20 7.20 -2.32
CA TYR A 610 -8.16 7.99 -3.10
C TYR A 610 -8.83 9.07 -2.25
N ILE A 611 -9.31 8.71 -1.06
CA ILE A 611 -9.99 9.63 -0.15
C ILE A 611 -9.06 10.78 0.23
N LEU A 612 -7.83 10.48 0.65
CA LEU A 612 -6.81 11.50 0.95
C LEU A 612 -6.49 12.35 -0.28
N ALA A 613 -6.32 11.76 -1.46
CA ALA A 613 -6.04 12.51 -2.69
C ALA A 613 -7.13 13.51 -3.06
N ILE A 614 -8.40 13.15 -2.86
CA ILE A 614 -9.55 13.96 -3.24
C ILE A 614 -9.85 14.99 -2.15
N PHE A 615 -9.95 14.57 -0.89
CA PHE A 615 -10.63 15.35 0.15
C PHE A 615 -9.73 16.02 1.18
N ARG A 616 -8.43 15.70 1.26
CA ARG A 616 -7.54 16.26 2.30
C ARG A 616 -7.53 17.80 2.37
N ARG A 617 -7.78 18.46 1.24
CA ARG A 617 -7.79 19.94 1.10
C ARG A 617 -9.15 20.59 1.33
N VAL A 618 -10.20 19.82 1.62
CA VAL A 618 -11.54 20.34 1.94
C VAL A 618 -11.49 21.12 3.26
N LYS A 619 -12.19 22.26 3.31
CA LYS A 619 -12.07 23.25 4.40
C LYS A 619 -12.74 22.84 5.71
N TYR A 620 -13.87 22.14 5.63
CA TYR A 620 -14.61 21.62 6.78
C TYR A 620 -14.77 20.11 6.63
N LYS A 621 -14.49 19.35 7.67
CA LYS A 621 -14.57 17.89 7.65
C LYS A 621 -15.21 17.42 8.95
N ILE A 622 -16.25 16.62 8.85
CA ILE A 622 -16.76 15.79 9.93
C ILE A 622 -16.61 14.34 9.54
N LEU A 623 -16.03 13.56 10.44
CA LEU A 623 -16.00 12.11 10.33
C LEU A 623 -16.95 11.56 11.39
N ASP A 624 -17.63 10.47 11.10
CA ASP A 624 -18.36 9.72 12.11
C ASP A 624 -18.16 8.21 11.92
N THR A 625 -18.19 7.48 13.02
CA THR A 625 -18.13 6.02 13.05
C THR A 625 -18.63 5.53 14.41
N GLY A 626 -19.10 4.29 14.46
CA GLY A 626 -19.41 3.63 15.74
C GLY A 626 -18.15 3.21 16.52
N THR A 627 -17.03 3.04 15.80
CA THR A 627 -15.75 2.62 16.36
C THR A 627 -14.60 3.16 15.55
N THR A 628 -13.75 3.96 16.19
CA THR A 628 -12.58 4.59 15.56
C THR A 628 -11.40 3.64 15.34
N THR A 629 -11.30 2.58 16.12
CA THR A 629 -10.25 1.56 15.99
C THR A 629 -10.87 0.17 16.06
N ARG A 630 -10.31 -0.78 15.30
CA ARG A 630 -10.76 -2.18 15.27
C ARG A 630 -9.86 -3.07 16.12
N ASN A 631 -8.54 -2.87 16.01
CA ASN A 631 -7.58 -3.72 16.71
C ASN A 631 -6.40 -2.95 17.33
N ASN A 632 -6.08 -1.76 16.83
CA ASN A 632 -4.90 -1.02 17.28
C ASN A 632 -5.12 0.50 17.21
N ILE A 633 -4.60 1.22 18.21
CA ILE A 633 -4.71 2.69 18.31
C ILE A 633 -4.10 3.43 17.12
N THR A 634 -3.13 2.83 16.43
CA THR A 634 -2.45 3.41 15.26
C THR A 634 -3.34 3.51 14.02
N GLU A 635 -4.48 2.81 14.02
CA GLU A 635 -5.50 2.89 12.98
C GLU A 635 -6.14 4.29 12.88
N LEU A 636 -6.07 5.10 13.95
CA LEU A 636 -6.53 6.51 13.97
C LEU A 636 -5.77 7.41 12.99
N TYR A 637 -4.54 7.05 12.64
CA TYR A 637 -3.65 7.92 11.87
C TYR A 637 -4.31 8.42 10.57
N SER A 638 -4.96 7.54 9.81
CA SER A 638 -5.56 7.89 8.53
C SER A 638 -6.73 8.88 8.66
N GLN A 639 -7.49 8.79 9.75
CA GLN A 639 -8.57 9.74 10.07
C GLN A 639 -8.00 11.11 10.45
N PHE A 640 -6.95 11.14 11.29
CA PHE A 640 -6.23 12.37 11.60
C PHE A 640 -5.58 12.99 10.35
N GLU A 641 -4.98 12.18 9.49
CA GLU A 641 -4.37 12.63 8.24
C GLU A 641 -5.44 13.25 7.32
N LEU A 642 -6.61 12.62 7.21
CA LEU A 642 -7.72 13.17 6.43
C LEU A 642 -8.20 14.50 6.99
N LEU A 643 -8.36 14.63 8.31
CA LEU A 643 -8.82 15.85 8.99
C LEU A 643 -7.78 16.98 8.92
N TYR A 644 -6.52 16.68 9.22
CA TYR A 644 -5.48 17.69 9.42
C TYR A 644 -4.52 17.86 8.26
N ASN A 645 -4.47 16.91 7.31
CA ASN A 645 -3.61 16.97 6.12
C ASN A 645 -2.14 17.24 6.48
N ASN A 646 -1.60 16.52 7.46
CA ASN A 646 -0.21 16.66 7.92
C ASN A 646 0.19 18.12 8.21
N SER A 647 -0.76 18.92 8.72
CA SER A 647 -0.52 20.32 9.07
C SER A 647 -0.14 20.46 10.53
N VAL A 648 0.15 21.70 10.95
CA VAL A 648 0.38 22.09 12.35
C VAL A 648 -0.65 21.58 13.37
N ASN A 649 -1.87 21.22 12.95
CA ASN A 649 -2.87 20.62 13.86
C ASN A 649 -2.51 19.17 14.27
N MET A 650 -1.62 18.52 13.53
CA MET A 650 -1.14 17.15 13.73
C MET A 650 0.39 17.18 13.90
N THR A 651 0.88 18.05 14.79
CA THR A 651 2.28 18.09 15.23
C THR A 651 2.59 16.87 16.09
N CYS A 652 3.77 16.28 15.89
CA CYS A 652 4.31 15.18 16.67
C CYS A 652 4.91 15.73 17.97
N TRP A 653 4.20 15.59 19.07
CA TRP A 653 4.67 15.98 20.40
C TRP A 653 5.21 14.81 21.21
N SER A 654 5.53 13.70 20.55
CA SER A 654 6.11 12.52 21.17
C SER A 654 7.62 12.71 21.34
N PRO A 655 8.17 12.80 22.56
CA PRO A 655 9.59 13.04 22.79
C PRO A 655 10.47 11.85 22.36
N ARG A 656 9.93 10.63 22.41
CA ARG A 656 10.63 9.39 22.05
C ARG A 656 9.89 8.60 21.00
N VAL A 657 10.63 7.85 20.20
CA VAL A 657 10.11 6.83 19.29
C VAL A 657 10.59 5.45 19.75
N TYR A 658 9.79 4.44 19.48
CA TYR A 658 10.04 3.09 19.92
C TYR A 658 10.12 2.13 18.73
N LYS A 659 10.97 1.11 18.86
CA LYS A 659 11.16 0.04 17.87
C LYS A 659 11.25 -1.30 18.57
N GLN A 660 10.72 -2.32 17.91
CA GLN A 660 10.84 -3.70 18.37
C GLN A 660 12.06 -4.33 17.70
N ASN A 661 13.00 -4.83 18.50
CA ASN A 661 14.20 -5.53 18.01
C ASN A 661 13.87 -6.98 17.61
N ARG A 662 14.90 -7.76 17.19
CA ARG A 662 14.71 -9.15 16.75
C ARG A 662 14.25 -10.07 17.89
N ASP A 663 14.67 -9.75 19.11
CA ASP A 663 14.33 -10.47 20.34
C ASP A 663 12.97 -10.02 20.94
N LYS A 664 12.24 -9.17 20.19
CA LYS A 664 10.92 -8.61 20.53
C LYS A 664 10.91 -7.61 21.68
N GLU A 665 12.08 -7.20 22.17
CA GLU A 665 12.23 -6.15 23.16
C GLU A 665 11.97 -4.77 22.53
N ILE A 666 11.52 -3.83 23.36
CA ILE A 666 11.21 -2.47 22.92
C ILE A 666 12.38 -1.55 23.27
N GLU A 667 13.03 -1.05 22.22
CA GLU A 667 14.07 -0.04 22.31
C GLU A 667 13.46 1.35 22.09
N SER A 668 14.04 2.38 22.72
CA SER A 668 13.58 3.77 22.60
C SER A 668 14.70 4.70 22.15
N ASP A 669 14.40 5.54 21.17
CA ASP A 669 15.28 6.60 20.67
C ASP A 669 14.65 7.98 20.91
N SER A 670 15.47 9.04 20.87
CA SER A 670 14.98 10.43 20.75
C SER A 670 14.21 10.61 19.44
N ASN A 671 13.19 11.46 19.43
CA ASN A 671 12.41 11.73 18.23
C ASN A 671 12.87 13.00 17.50
N ASP A 672 13.58 12.84 16.38
CA ASP A 672 14.03 13.95 15.52
C ASP A 672 12.88 14.78 14.94
N HIS A 673 11.66 14.22 14.89
CA HIS A 673 10.47 14.92 14.41
C HIS A 673 9.66 15.60 15.53
N TYR A 674 10.21 15.67 16.75
CA TYR A 674 9.54 16.35 17.86
C TYR A 674 9.25 17.81 17.51
N GLY A 675 8.00 18.20 17.70
CA GLY A 675 7.54 19.54 17.39
C GLY A 675 7.27 19.79 15.90
N GLU A 676 7.46 18.82 15.00
CA GLU A 676 7.12 18.94 13.58
C GLU A 676 5.80 18.24 13.25
N PRO A 677 5.02 18.69 12.25
CA PRO A 677 3.90 17.90 11.73
C PRO A 677 4.33 16.52 11.24
N PHE A 678 3.54 15.49 11.55
CA PHE A 678 3.79 14.15 11.02
C PHE A 678 3.97 14.18 9.49
N PRO A 679 5.01 13.56 8.93
CA PRO A 679 5.36 13.71 7.52
C PRO A 679 4.31 13.07 6.61
N ALA A 680 4.02 13.71 5.47
CA ALA A 680 3.07 13.17 4.49
C ALA A 680 3.54 11.84 3.86
N PHE A 681 4.86 11.59 3.84
CA PHE A 681 5.43 10.31 3.44
C PHE A 681 5.82 9.52 4.68
N ARG A 682 5.33 8.28 4.79
CA ARG A 682 5.58 7.37 5.91
C ARG A 682 5.23 7.90 7.31
N GLY A 683 4.44 8.96 7.45
CA GLY A 683 4.00 9.46 8.76
C GLY A 683 3.23 8.43 9.59
N HIS A 684 2.52 7.49 8.96
CA HIS A 684 1.87 6.37 9.66
C HIS A 684 2.88 5.42 10.34
N VAL A 685 4.10 5.29 9.79
CA VAL A 685 5.18 4.50 10.39
C VAL A 685 5.72 5.22 11.62
N LEU A 686 5.95 6.53 11.52
CA LEU A 686 6.37 7.35 12.66
C LEU A 686 5.30 7.32 13.76
N PHE A 687 4.03 7.54 13.42
CA PHE A 687 2.91 7.48 14.36
C PHE A 687 2.83 6.12 15.07
N LYS A 688 3.06 5.03 14.33
CA LYS A 688 3.16 3.69 14.91
C LYS A 688 4.32 3.60 15.91
N SER A 689 5.52 4.02 15.53
CA SER A 689 6.69 4.03 16.42
C SER A 689 6.51 4.93 17.64
N CYS A 690 5.74 6.01 17.55
CA CYS A 690 5.46 6.89 18.69
C CYS A 690 4.53 6.24 19.73
N HIS A 691 3.55 5.44 19.30
CA HIS A 691 2.43 5.07 20.18
C HIS A 691 2.21 3.57 20.36
N CYS A 692 2.54 2.73 19.38
CA CYS A 692 2.35 1.27 19.47
C CYS A 692 3.31 0.55 18.50
N PRO A 693 4.60 0.42 18.84
CA PRO A 693 5.64 -0.11 17.95
C PRO A 693 5.47 -1.61 17.64
N GLY A 694 4.92 -2.38 18.59
CA GLY A 694 4.77 -3.83 18.50
C GLY A 694 3.90 -4.31 17.32
N LYS A 695 4.04 -5.59 16.96
CA LYS A 695 3.08 -6.26 16.08
C LYS A 695 1.94 -6.82 16.93
N ALA A 696 0.71 -6.39 16.66
CA ALA A 696 -0.47 -7.02 17.24
C ALA A 696 -0.52 -8.49 16.77
N THR A 697 -0.32 -9.43 17.69
CA THR A 697 -0.50 -10.86 17.41
C THR A 697 -1.98 -11.20 17.54
N VAL A 698 -2.49 -12.06 16.66
CA VAL A 698 -3.93 -12.34 16.51
C VAL A 698 -4.57 -12.97 17.77
N PHE A 699 -3.75 -13.45 18.71
CA PHE A 699 -4.20 -14.12 19.93
C PHE A 699 -3.72 -13.50 21.24
N GLY A 700 -2.93 -12.42 21.24
CA GLY A 700 -2.45 -11.81 22.49
C GLY A 700 -1.67 -12.78 23.40
N ILE A 701 -1.19 -13.89 22.85
CA ILE A 701 -0.60 -15.02 23.60
C ILE A 701 0.79 -14.70 24.17
N GLU A 702 1.44 -13.66 23.65
CA GLU A 702 2.60 -13.08 24.33
C GLU A 702 2.11 -11.85 25.08
N LYS A 703 2.39 -11.80 26.40
CA LYS A 703 2.21 -10.67 27.32
C LYS A 703 2.89 -9.40 26.79
N GLN A 704 2.40 -8.84 25.70
CA GLN A 704 2.55 -7.44 25.40
C GLN A 704 1.16 -6.87 25.51
N ASN A 705 0.90 -6.33 26.71
CA ASN A 705 -0.09 -5.29 26.91
C ASN A 705 -0.10 -4.39 25.68
N GLN A 706 -1.27 -3.98 25.21
CA GLN A 706 -1.37 -2.89 24.23
C GLN A 706 -0.95 -1.58 24.90
N ASP A 707 0.30 -1.51 25.37
CA ASP A 707 0.86 -0.36 26.03
C ASP A 707 0.95 0.74 25.01
N ILE A 708 0.16 1.78 25.28
CA ILE A 708 0.17 2.99 24.50
C ILE A 708 1.35 3.81 25.00
N TYR A 709 2.32 4.05 24.13
CA TYR A 709 3.47 4.89 24.43
C TYR A 709 3.14 6.36 24.13
N ASN A 710 3.80 7.29 24.83
CA ASN A 710 3.54 8.73 24.74
C ASN A 710 2.02 9.05 24.86
N LYS A 711 1.37 8.49 25.89
CA LYS A 711 -0.09 8.52 26.09
C LYS A 711 -0.64 9.95 26.05
N ASP A 712 -0.01 10.87 26.77
CA ASP A 712 -0.47 12.26 26.87
C ASP A 712 -0.45 12.97 25.52
N ALA A 713 0.65 12.84 24.76
CA ALA A 713 0.77 13.42 23.42
C ALA A 713 -0.28 12.88 22.45
N LEU A 714 -0.65 11.60 22.58
CA LEU A 714 -1.72 10.99 21.80
C LEU A 714 -3.09 11.48 22.26
N PHE A 715 -3.32 11.53 23.57
CA PHE A 715 -4.59 11.94 24.15
C PHE A 715 -4.90 13.41 23.86
N GLU A 716 -3.91 14.31 23.87
CA GLU A 716 -4.11 15.69 23.40
C GLU A 716 -4.61 15.75 21.95
N LEU A 717 -4.09 14.88 21.07
CA LEU A 717 -4.55 14.77 19.69
C LEU A 717 -5.97 14.21 19.59
N ILE A 718 -6.30 13.21 20.43
CA ILE A 718 -7.64 12.62 20.53
C ILE A 718 -8.63 13.65 21.08
N GLY A 719 -8.38 14.23 22.26
CA GLY A 719 -9.28 15.11 23.00
C GLY A 719 -9.64 16.39 22.25
N LYS A 720 -8.79 16.90 21.35
CA LYS A 720 -9.13 18.05 20.49
C LYS A 720 -9.88 17.69 19.21
N THR A 721 -10.01 16.40 18.90
CA THR A 721 -10.48 15.90 17.60
C THR A 721 -11.70 15.00 17.68
N ILE A 722 -11.76 14.13 18.69
CA ILE A 722 -12.73 13.05 18.82
C ILE A 722 -13.63 13.31 20.03
N ILE A 723 -14.94 13.16 19.86
CA ILE A 723 -15.89 13.00 20.98
C ILE A 723 -16.38 11.56 20.96
N THR A 724 -16.15 10.83 22.05
CA THR A 724 -16.55 9.42 22.20
C THR A 724 -17.70 9.30 23.20
N ARG A 725 -18.78 8.63 22.79
CA ARG A 725 -19.97 8.40 23.63
C ARG A 725 -20.47 6.97 23.46
N LYS A 726 -20.78 6.31 24.58
CA LYS A 726 -21.53 5.04 24.60
C LYS A 726 -23.01 5.35 24.35
N PHE A 727 -23.76 4.39 23.83
CA PHE A 727 -25.20 4.51 23.61
C PHE A 727 -25.95 4.75 24.93
N ARG A 728 -25.49 4.10 26.01
CA ARG A 728 -26.03 4.30 27.37
C ARG A 728 -25.90 5.76 27.84
N ASP A 729 -24.88 6.49 27.40
CA ASP A 729 -24.70 7.92 27.73
C ASP A 729 -25.87 8.77 27.20
N PHE A 730 -26.48 8.37 26.07
CA PHE A 730 -27.63 9.07 25.47
C PHE A 730 -28.98 8.51 25.88
N ALA A 731 -29.07 7.18 26.02
CA ALA A 731 -30.32 6.46 26.11
C ALA A 731 -30.66 5.98 27.53
N GLY A 732 -29.70 6.01 28.46
CA GLY A 732 -29.77 5.29 29.73
C GLY A 732 -29.71 3.76 29.54
N GLU A 733 -30.26 3.02 30.51
CA GLU A 733 -30.26 1.55 30.50
C GLU A 733 -31.36 0.92 29.63
N LYS A 734 -31.28 1.10 28.31
CA LYS A 734 -32.24 0.47 27.38
C LYS A 734 -31.95 -0.98 27.02
N TYR A 735 -30.77 -1.50 27.38
CA TYR A 735 -30.42 -2.87 27.08
C TYR A 735 -29.45 -3.46 28.10
N ASP A 736 -29.49 -4.78 28.22
CA ASP A 736 -28.62 -5.60 29.06
C ASP A 736 -27.94 -6.68 28.20
N VAL A 737 -26.65 -6.92 28.42
CA VAL A 737 -25.87 -7.96 27.72
C VAL A 737 -25.48 -8.98 28.77
N ARG A 738 -25.88 -10.24 28.56
CA ARG A 738 -25.60 -11.35 29.48
C ARG A 738 -24.84 -12.44 28.77
N THR A 739 -23.81 -12.95 29.41
CA THR A 739 -23.09 -14.14 28.94
C THR A 739 -23.73 -15.37 29.59
N GLN A 740 -24.04 -16.37 28.78
CA GLN A 740 -24.62 -17.64 29.21
C GLN A 740 -23.69 -18.76 28.83
N THR A 741 -23.08 -19.38 29.84
CA THR A 741 -22.13 -20.47 29.62
C THR A 741 -22.84 -21.81 29.65
N VAL A 742 -22.53 -22.66 28.69
CA VAL A 742 -23.07 -24.01 28.52
C VAL A 742 -21.95 -25.02 28.73
N ILE A 743 -22.21 -26.04 29.54
CA ILE A 743 -21.27 -27.14 29.75
C ILE A 743 -21.34 -28.07 28.52
N PRO A 744 -20.23 -28.33 27.81
CA PRO A 744 -20.22 -29.25 26.69
C PRO A 744 -20.41 -30.70 27.16
N SER A 745 -21.21 -31.47 26.43
CA SER A 745 -21.42 -32.91 26.63
C SER A 745 -20.15 -33.73 26.32
N PRO A 746 -20.06 -35.00 26.75
CA PRO A 746 -18.88 -35.83 26.52
C PRO A 746 -18.44 -35.91 25.06
N GLY A 747 -19.37 -36.08 24.12
CA GLY A 747 -19.02 -36.12 22.69
C GLY A 747 -18.64 -34.76 22.10
N GLU A 748 -19.19 -33.66 22.60
CA GLU A 748 -18.75 -32.31 22.21
C GLU A 748 -17.32 -32.03 22.70
N ARG A 749 -17.01 -32.44 23.94
CA ARG A 749 -15.66 -32.35 24.52
C ARG A 749 -14.66 -33.19 23.74
N GLU A 750 -15.08 -34.40 23.33
CA GLU A 750 -14.21 -35.31 22.58
C GLU A 750 -13.83 -34.74 21.21
N VAL A 751 -14.81 -34.25 20.43
CA VAL A 751 -14.54 -33.57 19.16
C VAL A 751 -13.55 -32.42 19.35
N TYR A 752 -13.74 -31.65 20.42
CA TYR A 752 -12.88 -30.52 20.73
C TYR A 752 -11.44 -30.95 21.10
N ARG A 753 -11.29 -32.02 21.90
CA ARG A 753 -9.99 -32.63 22.25
C ARG A 753 -9.25 -33.11 21.00
N VAL A 754 -9.92 -33.84 20.11
CA VAL A 754 -9.34 -34.36 18.87
C VAL A 754 -8.82 -33.22 17.98
N ILE A 755 -9.53 -32.09 17.89
CA ILE A 755 -9.07 -30.93 17.12
C ILE A 755 -7.85 -30.25 17.79
N ILE A 756 -7.67 -30.36 19.10
CA ILE A 756 -6.48 -29.79 19.76
C ILE A 756 -5.28 -30.72 19.57
N GLU A 757 -5.45 -32.00 19.89
CA GLU A 757 -4.37 -32.97 20.01
C GLU A 757 -3.94 -33.56 18.66
N GLU A 758 -4.90 -33.84 17.78
CA GLU A 758 -4.66 -34.60 16.55
C GLU A 758 -4.72 -33.76 15.27
N PHE A 759 -4.92 -32.44 15.37
CA PHE A 759 -5.13 -31.61 14.19
C PHE A 759 -3.97 -31.66 13.19
N CYS A 760 -2.72 -31.80 13.63
CA CYS A 760 -1.60 -31.95 12.70
C CYS A 760 -1.74 -33.20 11.81
N ARG A 761 -2.18 -34.33 12.39
CA ARG A 761 -2.48 -35.57 11.67
C ARG A 761 -3.64 -35.36 10.69
N ILE A 762 -4.73 -34.75 11.15
CA ILE A 762 -5.92 -34.46 10.33
C ILE A 762 -5.57 -33.50 9.18
N CYS A 763 -4.79 -32.46 9.45
CA CYS A 763 -4.46 -31.44 8.46
C CYS A 763 -3.60 -31.99 7.31
N GLU A 764 -2.74 -32.97 7.60
CA GLU A 764 -1.92 -33.67 6.59
C GLU A 764 -2.73 -34.66 5.74
N LEU A 765 -3.86 -35.17 6.27
CA LEU A 765 -4.78 -36.05 5.53
C LEU A 765 -5.73 -35.27 4.60
N TYR A 766 -6.14 -34.06 4.98
CA TYR A 766 -7.19 -33.30 4.29
C TYR A 766 -6.71 -32.12 3.44
N TYR A 767 -5.45 -31.68 3.59
CA TYR A 767 -4.94 -30.51 2.85
C TYR A 767 -3.58 -30.78 2.21
N ASN A 768 -3.50 -30.58 0.90
CA ASN A 768 -2.25 -30.62 0.15
C ASN A 768 -1.29 -29.51 0.59
N SER A 769 0.00 -29.84 0.66
CA SER A 769 1.11 -28.89 0.88
C SER A 769 1.09 -27.81 -0.21
N THR A 770 1.35 -26.56 0.16
CA THR A 770 1.46 -25.46 -0.81
C THR A 770 2.87 -25.33 -1.41
N GLY A 771 3.79 -26.22 -1.04
CA GLY A 771 5.20 -26.18 -1.45
C GLY A 771 6.04 -25.14 -0.68
N ASP A 772 5.42 -24.34 0.18
CA ASP A 772 6.06 -23.36 1.05
C ASP A 772 5.79 -23.73 2.52
N THR A 773 6.81 -24.29 3.16
CA THR A 773 6.74 -24.77 4.55
C THR A 773 6.32 -23.69 5.54
N LYS A 774 6.66 -22.42 5.27
CA LYS A 774 6.34 -21.27 6.12
C LYS A 774 4.88 -20.85 5.96
N LYS A 775 4.37 -20.90 4.72
CA LYS A 775 2.96 -20.67 4.40
C LYS A 775 2.07 -21.78 4.97
N ASP A 776 2.49 -23.04 4.84
CA ASP A 776 1.76 -24.18 5.38
C ASP A 776 1.68 -24.14 6.91
N ALA A 777 2.78 -23.79 7.59
CA ALA A 777 2.78 -23.59 9.04
C ALA A 777 1.81 -22.48 9.49
N GLY A 778 1.73 -21.36 8.75
CA GLY A 778 0.78 -20.29 9.04
C GLY A 778 -0.68 -20.67 8.78
N LEU A 779 -0.94 -21.46 7.73
CA LEU A 779 -2.28 -21.94 7.39
C LEU A 779 -2.79 -23.00 8.37
N ARG A 780 -1.90 -23.86 8.91
CA ARG A 780 -2.24 -24.88 9.91
C ARG A 780 -2.93 -24.24 11.12
N LEU A 781 -2.32 -23.22 11.73
CA LEU A 781 -2.89 -22.52 12.90
C LEU A 781 -4.28 -21.95 12.60
N MET A 782 -4.42 -21.22 11.49
CA MET A 782 -5.69 -20.60 11.10
C MET A 782 -6.80 -21.63 10.84
N ARG A 783 -6.47 -22.76 10.23
CA ARG A 783 -7.41 -23.86 9.98
C ARG A 783 -7.86 -24.51 11.28
N GLN A 784 -6.93 -24.77 12.22
CA GLN A 784 -7.25 -25.34 13.53
C GLN A 784 -8.25 -24.46 14.28
N ILE A 785 -7.98 -23.15 14.35
CA ILE A 785 -8.87 -22.23 15.05
C ILE A 785 -10.25 -22.12 14.40
N LYS A 786 -10.33 -22.10 13.06
CA LYS A 786 -11.62 -22.13 12.37
C LYS A 786 -12.42 -23.40 12.68
N LEU A 787 -11.73 -24.53 12.82
CA LEU A 787 -12.35 -25.80 13.16
C LEU A 787 -12.83 -25.83 14.62
N LEU A 788 -12.04 -25.30 15.57
CA LEU A 788 -12.45 -25.12 16.97
C LEU A 788 -13.71 -24.25 17.08
N ILE A 789 -13.76 -23.10 16.39
CA ILE A 789 -14.95 -22.23 16.36
C ILE A 789 -16.15 -22.97 15.76
N LYS A 790 -15.94 -23.77 14.71
CA LYS A 790 -17.01 -24.59 14.11
C LYS A 790 -17.51 -25.64 15.10
N ALA A 791 -16.62 -26.28 15.86
CA ALA A 791 -16.99 -27.27 16.89
C ALA A 791 -17.81 -26.66 18.02
N CYS A 792 -17.60 -25.38 18.36
CA CYS A 792 -18.43 -24.68 19.34
C CYS A 792 -19.84 -24.31 18.84
N SER A 793 -20.14 -24.52 17.56
CA SER A 793 -21.40 -24.11 16.93
C SER A 793 -22.20 -25.31 16.40
N VAL A 794 -21.53 -26.20 15.65
CA VAL A 794 -22.13 -27.38 15.03
C VAL A 794 -21.26 -28.64 15.23
N PRO A 795 -21.00 -29.07 16.48
CA PRO A 795 -20.10 -30.20 16.76
C PRO A 795 -20.61 -31.52 16.17
N HIS A 796 -21.92 -31.75 16.17
CA HIS A 796 -22.58 -32.92 15.57
C HIS A 796 -22.35 -33.11 14.07
N LEU A 797 -21.91 -32.06 13.35
CA LEU A 797 -21.54 -32.15 11.93
C LEU A 797 -20.04 -32.45 11.72
N ILE A 798 -19.30 -32.74 12.80
CA ILE A 798 -17.86 -33.04 12.76
C ILE A 798 -17.67 -34.53 12.99
N GLU A 799 -16.83 -35.13 12.16
CA GLU A 799 -16.47 -36.55 12.25
C GLU A 799 -15.86 -36.87 13.62
N GLY A 800 -16.30 -37.97 14.24
CA GLY A 800 -15.92 -38.36 15.61
C GLY A 800 -16.87 -37.87 16.70
N TYR A 801 -17.91 -37.09 16.36
CA TYR A 801 -18.96 -36.76 17.31
C TYR A 801 -19.82 -37.98 17.69
N TYR A 802 -20.19 -38.08 18.97
CA TYR A 802 -21.19 -39.01 19.48
C TYR A 802 -22.08 -38.30 20.50
N GLY A 803 -23.32 -38.78 20.69
CA GLY A 803 -24.28 -38.16 21.61
C GLY A 803 -25.59 -37.78 20.92
N ASP A 804 -26.28 -36.79 21.49
CA ASP A 804 -27.59 -36.33 21.02
C ASP A 804 -27.53 -35.74 19.61
N GLU A 805 -28.64 -35.84 18.87
CA GLU A 805 -28.77 -35.29 17.52
C GLU A 805 -28.51 -33.78 17.48
N TYR A 806 -28.92 -33.06 18.53
CA TYR A 806 -28.74 -31.62 18.67
C TYR A 806 -27.76 -31.29 19.80
N PRO A 807 -26.81 -30.36 19.58
CA PRO A 807 -25.80 -30.01 20.56
C PRO A 807 -26.37 -29.28 21.79
N GLY A 808 -25.61 -29.27 22.89
CA GLY A 808 -26.03 -28.71 24.17
C GLY A 808 -26.47 -27.25 24.11
N LYS A 809 -25.83 -26.44 23.26
CA LYS A 809 -26.24 -25.04 22.99
C LYS A 809 -27.64 -24.95 22.37
N VAL A 810 -28.02 -25.85 21.46
CA VAL A 810 -29.34 -25.86 20.84
C VAL A 810 -30.41 -26.11 21.89
N HIS A 811 -30.18 -27.09 22.78
CA HIS A 811 -31.09 -27.36 23.90
C HIS A 811 -31.18 -26.19 24.89
N HIS A 812 -30.06 -25.51 25.15
CA HIS A 812 -30.05 -24.30 25.98
C HIS A 812 -30.89 -23.18 25.35
N ILE A 813 -30.64 -22.84 24.09
CA ILE A 813 -31.38 -21.82 23.34
C ILE A 813 -32.86 -22.21 23.18
N GLY A 814 -33.17 -23.48 22.95
CA GLY A 814 -34.54 -24.01 22.94
C GLY A 814 -35.27 -23.74 24.25
N ARG A 815 -34.62 -23.95 25.41
CA ARG A 815 -35.21 -23.58 26.72
C ARG A 815 -35.46 -22.08 26.84
N MET A 816 -34.60 -21.23 26.29
CA MET A 816 -34.80 -19.77 26.28
C MET A 816 -35.99 -19.36 25.40
N ILE A 817 -36.11 -19.96 24.21
CA ILE A 817 -37.24 -19.73 23.30
C ILE A 817 -38.55 -20.14 23.99
N ARG A 818 -38.60 -21.32 24.62
CA ARG A 818 -39.78 -21.81 25.35
C ARG A 818 -40.22 -20.85 26.47
N ARG A 819 -39.27 -20.28 27.22
CA ARG A 819 -39.55 -19.34 28.32
C ARG A 819 -39.99 -17.95 27.82
N THR A 820 -39.67 -17.59 26.58
CA THR A 820 -39.94 -16.26 26.03
C THR A 820 -41.29 -16.21 25.34
N LYS A 821 -42.27 -15.49 25.91
CA LYS A 821 -43.61 -15.34 25.34
C LYS A 821 -43.68 -14.46 24.08
N GLY A 822 -42.82 -13.44 23.98
CA GLY A 822 -42.79 -12.50 22.86
C GLY A 822 -41.78 -12.87 21.76
N LYS A 823 -41.58 -11.94 20.82
CA LYS A 823 -40.59 -12.06 19.73
C LYS A 823 -39.17 -12.33 20.24
N ILE A 824 -38.46 -13.21 19.52
CA ILE A 824 -37.07 -13.54 19.77
C ILE A 824 -36.28 -13.63 18.46
N ALA A 825 -35.02 -13.19 18.49
CA ALA A 825 -34.10 -13.29 17.37
C ALA A 825 -32.89 -14.15 17.73
N VAL A 826 -32.50 -15.06 16.84
CA VAL A 826 -31.33 -15.94 16.95
C VAL A 826 -30.36 -15.60 15.82
N GLY A 827 -29.17 -15.14 16.18
CA GLY A 827 -28.10 -14.73 15.28
C GLY A 827 -26.97 -15.74 15.22
N CYS A 828 -26.85 -16.44 14.09
CA CYS A 828 -25.82 -17.46 13.84
C CYS A 828 -24.61 -16.88 13.09
N THR A 829 -23.42 -17.43 13.28
CA THR A 829 -22.21 -16.99 12.56
C THR A 829 -21.95 -17.77 11.26
N SER A 830 -22.58 -18.94 11.09
CA SER A 830 -22.44 -19.82 9.93
C SER A 830 -23.79 -20.21 9.32
N ILE A 831 -23.79 -20.63 8.06
CA ILE A 831 -25.00 -21.13 7.36
C ILE A 831 -25.47 -22.45 7.99
N SER A 832 -24.55 -23.37 8.28
CA SER A 832 -24.87 -24.67 8.90
C SER A 832 -25.57 -24.51 10.25
N ALA A 833 -25.10 -23.59 11.10
CA ALA A 833 -25.78 -23.29 12.35
C ALA A 833 -27.17 -22.68 12.10
N TYR A 834 -27.28 -21.73 11.17
CA TYR A 834 -28.56 -21.13 10.80
C TYR A 834 -29.58 -22.18 10.32
N GLU A 835 -29.18 -23.14 9.49
CA GLU A 835 -30.04 -24.22 8.99
C GLU A 835 -30.49 -25.14 10.13
N MET A 836 -29.56 -25.53 11.00
CA MET A 836 -29.84 -26.34 12.20
C MET A 836 -30.87 -25.65 13.11
N TYR A 837 -30.65 -24.39 13.51
CA TYR A 837 -31.60 -23.68 14.37
C TYR A 837 -32.95 -23.46 13.69
N ALA A 838 -32.96 -23.15 12.39
CA ALA A 838 -34.22 -22.98 11.66
C ALA A 838 -35.02 -24.29 11.59
N GLY A 839 -34.36 -25.44 11.39
CA GLY A 839 -34.97 -26.77 11.44
C GLY A 839 -35.49 -27.11 12.82
N TYR A 840 -34.62 -27.08 13.84
CA TYR A 840 -34.95 -27.38 15.23
C TYR A 840 -36.15 -26.57 15.72
N ILE A 841 -36.18 -25.26 15.43
CA ILE A 841 -37.24 -24.37 15.92
C ILE A 841 -38.58 -24.68 15.22
N LYS A 842 -38.58 -24.96 13.91
CA LYS A 842 -39.80 -25.32 13.17
C LYS A 842 -40.41 -26.62 13.68
N GLU A 843 -39.56 -27.59 14.01
CA GLU A 843 -39.98 -28.90 14.51
C GLU A 843 -40.50 -28.81 15.96
N HIS A 844 -39.78 -28.12 16.85
CA HIS A 844 -40.04 -28.14 18.30
C HIS A 844 -40.94 -27.01 18.81
N PHE A 845 -41.24 -26.00 17.98
CA PHE A 845 -42.11 -24.87 18.33
C PHE A 845 -43.12 -24.55 17.21
N PRO A 846 -44.00 -25.50 16.82
CA PRO A 846 -44.93 -25.33 15.70
C PRO A 846 -45.91 -24.16 15.89
N ASP A 847 -46.22 -23.79 17.14
CA ASP A 847 -47.11 -22.67 17.48
C ASP A 847 -46.47 -21.28 17.31
N ARG A 848 -45.20 -21.22 16.89
CA ARG A 848 -44.46 -19.96 16.70
C ARG A 848 -44.05 -19.80 15.24
N PRO A 849 -44.46 -18.71 14.56
CA PRO A 849 -44.05 -18.49 13.18
C PRO A 849 -42.53 -18.22 13.10
N VAL A 850 -41.84 -19.00 12.25
CA VAL A 850 -40.38 -18.92 12.07
C VAL A 850 -40.04 -18.14 10.81
N PHE A 851 -39.29 -17.07 10.97
CA PHE A 851 -38.81 -16.20 9.88
C PHE A 851 -37.32 -16.40 9.71
N THR A 852 -36.85 -16.52 8.47
CA THR A 852 -35.46 -16.88 8.21
C THR A 852 -34.78 -15.90 7.24
N VAL A 853 -33.57 -15.45 7.60
CA VAL A 853 -32.82 -14.47 6.81
C VAL A 853 -31.33 -14.84 6.66
N THR A 854 -30.83 -14.87 5.42
CA THR A 854 -29.41 -15.07 5.12
C THR A 854 -28.86 -13.99 4.19
N GLY A 855 -27.54 -13.93 4.03
CA GLY A 855 -26.87 -12.97 3.16
C GLY A 855 -27.17 -13.15 1.67
N ALA A 856 -27.62 -14.34 1.26
CA ALA A 856 -28.00 -14.65 -0.12
C ALA A 856 -29.35 -14.02 -0.51
N ILE A 857 -30.21 -13.71 0.46
CA ILE A 857 -31.54 -13.16 0.19
C ILE A 857 -31.40 -11.69 -0.25
N PRO A 858 -31.97 -11.30 -1.41
CA PRO A 858 -31.96 -9.92 -1.87
C PRO A 858 -32.56 -8.97 -0.83
N PHE A 859 -31.98 -7.76 -0.73
CA PHE A 859 -32.33 -6.79 0.31
C PHE A 859 -33.83 -6.47 0.41
N LYS A 860 -34.53 -6.22 -0.72
CA LYS A 860 -35.97 -5.94 -0.73
C LYS A 860 -36.79 -7.08 -0.09
N LYS A 861 -36.43 -8.32 -0.41
CA LYS A 861 -37.07 -9.52 0.18
C LYS A 861 -36.77 -9.62 1.68
N ARG A 862 -35.52 -9.34 2.10
CA ARG A 862 -35.17 -9.30 3.53
C ARG A 862 -36.00 -8.28 4.31
N GLN A 863 -36.25 -7.10 3.75
CA GLN A 863 -37.10 -6.09 4.37
C GLN A 863 -38.55 -6.55 4.52
N ALA A 864 -39.10 -7.23 3.51
CA ALA A 864 -40.45 -7.79 3.57
C ALA A 864 -40.57 -8.82 4.70
N ILE A 865 -39.66 -9.80 4.75
CA ILE A 865 -39.60 -10.84 5.81
C ILE A 865 -39.51 -10.20 7.20
N VAL A 866 -38.66 -9.18 7.36
CA VAL A 866 -38.51 -8.48 8.63
C VAL A 866 -39.79 -7.72 9.02
N SER A 867 -40.49 -7.13 8.05
CA SER A 867 -41.75 -6.41 8.30
C SER A 867 -42.86 -7.38 8.69
N GLU A 868 -42.93 -8.55 8.05
CA GLU A 868 -43.84 -9.64 8.42
C GLU A 868 -43.53 -10.14 9.84
N PHE A 869 -42.25 -10.40 10.16
CA PHE A 869 -41.83 -10.73 11.53
C PHE A 869 -42.27 -9.67 12.54
N ASP A 870 -42.04 -8.39 12.23
CA ASP A 870 -42.39 -7.26 13.10
C ASP A 870 -43.91 -7.12 13.32
N SER A 871 -44.73 -7.65 12.41
CA SER A 871 -46.20 -7.68 12.54
C SER A 871 -46.72 -8.80 13.47
N THR A 872 -45.91 -9.80 13.79
CA THR A 872 -46.33 -10.91 14.67
C THR A 872 -46.33 -10.53 16.16
N ILE A 873 -46.84 -11.41 17.03
CA ILE A 873 -46.77 -11.24 18.50
C ILE A 873 -45.62 -12.07 19.09
N ASN A 874 -45.47 -13.32 18.64
CA ASN A 874 -44.56 -14.33 19.22
C ASN A 874 -43.58 -14.95 18.20
N GLY A 875 -43.33 -14.32 17.05
CA GLY A 875 -42.46 -14.87 16.01
C GLY A 875 -41.03 -15.13 16.46
N VAL A 876 -40.33 -16.02 15.74
CA VAL A 876 -38.91 -16.33 15.92
C VAL A 876 -38.15 -15.98 14.65
N LEU A 877 -37.18 -15.06 14.74
CA LEU A 877 -36.30 -14.69 13.64
C LEU A 877 -34.97 -15.46 13.75
N VAL A 878 -34.67 -16.32 12.78
CA VAL A 878 -33.37 -17.01 12.68
C VAL A 878 -32.59 -16.42 11.52
N CYS A 879 -31.38 -15.95 11.78
CA CYS A 879 -30.60 -15.28 10.73
C CYS A 879 -29.10 -15.41 10.93
N THR A 880 -28.33 -15.24 9.85
CA THR A 880 -26.88 -15.03 10.03
C THR A 880 -26.63 -13.61 10.51
N GLN A 881 -25.72 -13.41 11.46
CA GLN A 881 -25.49 -12.11 12.08
C GLN A 881 -25.12 -11.02 11.05
N GLN A 882 -24.46 -11.37 9.94
CA GLN A 882 -24.07 -10.45 8.87
C GLN A 882 -25.19 -10.18 7.85
N SER A 883 -26.28 -10.96 7.88
CA SER A 883 -27.38 -10.82 6.92
C SER A 883 -28.33 -9.67 7.22
N LEU A 884 -28.41 -9.21 8.47
CA LEU A 884 -29.19 -8.01 8.79
C LEU A 884 -28.37 -6.77 8.47
N SER A 885 -28.68 -6.15 7.34
CA SER A 885 -28.02 -4.94 6.86
C SER A 885 -28.11 -3.76 7.85
N SER A 886 -27.18 -2.81 7.74
CA SER A 886 -27.10 -1.64 8.61
C SER A 886 -28.33 -0.71 8.62
N SER A 887 -29.31 -0.92 7.74
CA SER A 887 -30.53 -0.12 7.59
C SER A 887 -31.81 -0.80 8.13
N VAL A 888 -31.71 -2.02 8.66
CA VAL A 888 -32.84 -2.72 9.28
C VAL A 888 -33.06 -2.24 10.72
N ASN A 889 -34.32 -2.05 11.09
CA ASN A 889 -34.76 -1.60 12.42
C ASN A 889 -35.91 -2.49 12.88
N ILE A 890 -35.79 -3.12 14.05
CA ILE A 890 -36.77 -4.07 14.60
C ILE A 890 -36.96 -3.82 16.10
N PRO A 891 -37.52 -2.67 16.49
CA PRO A 891 -37.63 -2.27 17.89
C PRO A 891 -38.67 -3.08 18.67
N SER A 892 -39.49 -3.92 18.03
CA SER A 892 -40.50 -4.74 18.72
C SER A 892 -39.93 -6.03 19.34
N CYS A 893 -38.72 -6.46 18.94
CA CYS A 893 -38.09 -7.66 19.48
C CYS A 893 -37.31 -7.34 20.75
N ASN A 894 -37.57 -8.08 21.83
CA ASN A 894 -37.00 -7.80 23.17
C ASN A 894 -35.92 -8.80 23.59
N GLN A 895 -35.88 -9.99 22.97
CA GLN A 895 -34.87 -11.04 23.24
C GLN A 895 -34.00 -11.26 22.00
N ILE A 896 -32.69 -11.11 22.16
CA ILE A 896 -31.69 -11.28 21.09
C ILE A 896 -30.67 -12.30 21.57
N ILE A 897 -30.48 -13.39 20.84
CA ILE A 897 -29.53 -14.45 21.16
C ILE A 897 -28.44 -14.46 20.08
N LEU A 898 -27.18 -14.36 20.50
CA LEU A 898 -26.02 -14.66 19.66
C LEU A 898 -25.51 -16.03 20.07
N GLU A 899 -25.64 -16.98 19.17
CA GLU A 899 -25.27 -18.37 19.42
C GLU A 899 -23.75 -18.60 19.44
N SER A 900 -23.01 -17.76 18.73
CA SER A 900 -21.56 -17.77 18.73
C SER A 900 -21.02 -16.36 18.52
N LEU A 901 -19.82 -16.11 19.06
CA LEU A 901 -19.16 -14.81 19.05
C LEU A 901 -18.49 -14.51 17.71
N GLN A 902 -18.33 -13.22 17.41
CA GLN A 902 -17.45 -12.76 16.34
C GLN A 902 -16.13 -12.22 16.90
N TRP A 903 -15.12 -12.14 16.04
CA TRP A 903 -13.76 -11.65 16.35
C TRP A 903 -13.64 -10.21 16.87
N ASN A 904 -14.72 -9.44 16.86
CA ASN A 904 -14.74 -8.08 17.39
C ASN A 904 -16.15 -7.67 17.85
N ILE A 905 -16.21 -6.88 18.93
CA ILE A 905 -17.45 -6.31 19.46
C ILE A 905 -18.23 -5.56 18.39
N PRO A 906 -17.64 -4.65 17.59
CA PRO A 906 -18.41 -3.77 16.72
C PRO A 906 -19.27 -4.52 15.70
N LYS A 907 -18.83 -5.69 15.22
CA LYS A 907 -19.65 -6.54 14.35
C LYS A 907 -20.84 -7.17 15.07
N MET A 908 -20.67 -7.59 16.33
CA MET A 908 -21.78 -8.09 17.16
C MET A 908 -22.76 -6.95 17.47
N GLU A 909 -22.25 -5.76 17.80
CA GLU A 909 -23.06 -4.55 17.97
C GLU A 909 -23.83 -4.21 16.70
N GLN A 910 -23.20 -4.32 15.54
CA GLN A 910 -23.86 -4.13 14.25
C GLN A 910 -25.07 -5.04 14.07
N PHE A 911 -25.10 -6.21 14.72
CA PHE A 911 -26.24 -7.10 14.71
C PHE A 911 -27.27 -6.74 15.79
N TYR A 912 -26.89 -6.66 17.06
CA TYR A 912 -27.88 -6.50 18.12
C TYR A 912 -28.46 -5.07 18.22
N PHE A 913 -27.74 -4.03 17.75
CA PHE A 913 -28.28 -2.66 17.59
C PHE A 913 -29.25 -2.51 16.40
N ARG A 914 -29.62 -3.61 15.71
CA ARG A 914 -30.81 -3.64 14.83
C ARG A 914 -32.10 -3.62 15.65
N PHE A 915 -32.03 -4.08 16.90
CA PHE A 915 -33.16 -4.23 17.81
C PHE A 915 -33.19 -3.16 18.91
N ILE A 916 -32.09 -2.42 19.09
CA ILE A 916 -31.91 -1.39 20.13
C ILE A 916 -31.89 0.00 19.49
N ARG A 917 -32.76 0.91 19.96
CA ARG A 917 -32.85 2.30 19.50
C ARG A 917 -33.18 3.28 20.62
N LEU A 918 -32.93 4.57 20.37
CA LEU A 918 -33.23 5.67 21.30
C LEU A 918 -34.71 5.76 21.65
N ASP A 919 -35.61 5.33 20.76
CA ASP A 919 -37.07 5.31 20.94
C ASP A 919 -37.62 3.96 21.45
N SER A 920 -36.74 2.98 21.73
CA SER A 920 -37.18 1.71 22.32
C SER A 920 -37.85 1.95 23.67
N LYS A 921 -39.08 1.44 23.82
CA LYS A 921 -39.88 1.54 25.05
C LYS A 921 -39.44 0.49 26.08
N ASP A 922 -39.25 -0.75 25.64
CA ASP A 922 -38.85 -1.87 26.51
C ASP A 922 -37.33 -2.05 26.57
N LYS A 923 -36.85 -2.52 27.74
CA LYS A 923 -35.45 -2.93 27.93
C LYS A 923 -35.15 -4.20 27.13
N LYS A 924 -34.13 -4.15 26.27
CA LYS A 924 -33.69 -5.26 25.41
C LYS A 924 -32.74 -6.18 26.16
N LYS A 925 -32.84 -7.50 25.96
CA LYS A 925 -31.91 -8.48 26.54
C LYS A 925 -31.13 -9.14 25.41
N VAL A 926 -29.82 -8.96 25.42
CA VAL A 926 -28.86 -9.58 24.50
C VAL A 926 -28.16 -10.69 25.24
N HIS A 927 -28.17 -11.90 24.69
CA HIS A 927 -27.58 -13.09 25.30
C HIS A 927 -26.45 -13.60 24.41
N PHE A 928 -25.25 -13.73 24.96
CA PHE A 928 -24.12 -14.40 24.33
C PHE A 928 -24.04 -15.82 24.87
N VAL A 929 -24.22 -16.82 24.02
CA VAL A 929 -24.20 -18.23 24.44
C VAL A 929 -22.85 -18.84 24.08
N THR A 930 -22.07 -19.26 25.07
CA THR A 930 -20.71 -19.80 24.87
C THR A 930 -20.55 -21.17 25.54
N TYR A 931 -19.64 -22.00 25.04
CA TYR A 931 -19.24 -23.22 25.77
C TYR A 931 -18.18 -22.91 26.83
N GLU A 932 -18.25 -23.62 27.97
CA GLU A 932 -17.15 -23.72 28.93
C GLU A 932 -15.93 -24.40 28.28
N ASP A 933 -14.74 -24.06 28.77
CA ASP A 933 -13.46 -24.65 28.33
C ASP A 933 -13.29 -24.72 26.81
N SER A 934 -13.72 -23.66 26.11
CA SER A 934 -13.65 -23.56 24.66
C SER A 934 -12.98 -22.27 24.16
N VAL A 935 -12.62 -22.24 22.87
CA VAL A 935 -12.00 -21.08 22.19
C VAL A 935 -12.90 -19.84 22.24
N GLU A 936 -14.20 -19.99 22.49
CA GLU A 936 -15.11 -18.87 22.67
C GLU A 936 -14.78 -18.03 23.91
N GLN A 937 -14.23 -18.64 24.97
CA GLN A 937 -13.75 -17.90 26.15
C GLN A 937 -12.52 -17.05 25.82
N ASN A 938 -11.58 -17.59 25.04
CA ASN A 938 -10.46 -16.81 24.48
C ASN A 938 -10.94 -15.67 23.58
N LEU A 939 -11.92 -15.95 22.70
CA LEU A 939 -12.51 -14.91 21.85
C LEU A 939 -13.14 -13.81 22.71
N MET A 940 -13.86 -14.17 23.77
CA MET A 940 -14.44 -13.21 24.70
C MET A 940 -13.35 -12.33 25.35
N ALA A 941 -12.30 -12.91 25.91
CA ALA A 941 -11.19 -12.15 26.51
C ALA A 941 -10.50 -11.21 25.50
N LEU A 942 -10.30 -11.66 24.26
CA LEU A 942 -9.76 -10.83 23.16
C LEU A 942 -10.68 -9.66 22.80
N VAL A 943 -11.97 -9.93 22.78
CA VAL A 943 -13.04 -8.97 22.46
C VAL A 943 -13.12 -7.88 23.54
N LEU A 944 -13.02 -8.24 24.83
CA LEU A 944 -12.97 -7.30 25.95
C LEU A 944 -11.67 -6.50 26.02
N THR A 945 -10.53 -7.12 25.72
CA THR A 945 -9.24 -6.41 25.69
C THR A 945 -9.26 -5.28 24.65
N LYS A 946 -10.05 -5.39 23.59
CA LYS A 946 -10.23 -4.32 22.59
C LYS A 946 -11.08 -3.15 23.12
N GLU A 947 -11.98 -3.36 24.09
CA GLU A 947 -12.71 -2.25 24.72
C GLU A 947 -11.80 -1.33 25.53
N ARG A 948 -10.66 -1.83 26.01
CA ARG A 948 -9.62 -0.98 26.65
C ARG A 948 -9.20 0.18 25.76
N LEU A 949 -9.10 -0.05 24.44
CA LEU A 949 -8.75 0.99 23.49
C LEU A 949 -9.87 2.04 23.36
N ASN A 950 -11.13 1.60 23.33
CA ASN A 950 -12.27 2.51 23.25
C ASN A 950 -12.38 3.39 24.50
N GLU A 951 -12.15 2.81 25.68
CA GLU A 951 -12.10 3.56 26.94
C GLU A 951 -10.94 4.56 26.95
N PHE A 952 -9.73 4.19 26.51
CA PHE A 952 -8.61 5.12 26.37
C PHE A 952 -8.95 6.30 25.44
N ILE A 953 -9.65 6.05 24.33
CA ILE A 953 -10.09 7.12 23.41
C ILE A 953 -11.15 8.02 24.06
N LYS A 954 -11.90 7.52 25.05
CA LYS A 954 -12.94 8.26 25.79
C LYS A 954 -12.34 9.12 26.91
N CYS A 955 -11.56 8.55 27.81
CA CYS A 955 -11.09 9.22 29.03
C CYS A 955 -9.58 9.45 29.09
N GLY A 956 -8.79 8.89 28.17
CA GLY A 956 -7.32 9.00 28.20
C GLY A 956 -6.63 8.04 29.16
N GLU A 957 -7.41 7.29 29.93
CA GLU A 957 -6.91 6.31 30.90
C GLU A 957 -6.97 4.90 30.33
N VAL A 958 -5.96 4.10 30.66
CA VAL A 958 -5.93 2.68 30.33
C VAL A 958 -6.41 1.91 31.55
N LYS A 959 -7.70 1.58 31.60
CA LYS A 959 -8.28 0.79 32.70
C LYS A 959 -7.61 -0.58 32.84
N GLU A 960 -7.59 -1.06 34.07
CA GLU A 960 -7.18 -2.43 34.38
C GLU A 960 -8.15 -3.43 33.73
N GLN A 961 -7.65 -4.63 33.40
CA GLN A 961 -8.47 -5.65 32.76
C GLN A 961 -9.71 -5.98 33.62
N ALA A 962 -9.52 -6.18 34.93
CA ALA A 962 -10.57 -6.61 35.86
C ALA A 962 -11.83 -5.73 35.84
N GLU A 963 -11.69 -4.40 35.72
CA GLU A 963 -12.83 -3.48 35.65
C GLU A 963 -13.70 -3.70 34.40
N ILE A 964 -13.08 -4.07 33.28
CA ILE A 964 -13.80 -4.33 32.02
C ILE A 964 -14.47 -5.70 32.06
N PHE A 965 -13.85 -6.72 32.67
CA PHE A 965 -14.48 -8.03 32.84
C PHE A 965 -15.76 -7.94 33.67
N ASN A 966 -15.76 -7.11 34.72
CA ASN A 966 -16.95 -6.86 35.55
C ASN A 966 -18.10 -6.20 34.75
N GLU A 967 -17.81 -5.30 33.80
CA GLU A 967 -18.85 -4.65 32.97
C GLU A 967 -19.65 -5.65 32.11
N PHE A 968 -19.05 -6.79 31.76
CA PHE A 968 -19.64 -7.82 30.90
C PHE A 968 -20.08 -9.08 31.65
N ASP A 969 -20.04 -9.06 33.00
CA ASP A 969 -20.41 -10.18 33.88
C ASP A 969 -19.55 -11.44 33.62
N ILE A 970 -18.21 -11.27 33.56
CA ILE A 970 -17.26 -12.35 33.23
C ILE A 970 -16.29 -12.57 34.39
N SER A 971 -16.11 -13.83 34.81
CA SER A 971 -15.20 -14.19 35.89
C SER A 971 -13.73 -14.13 35.47
N MET A 972 -12.85 -13.70 36.39
CA MET A 972 -11.39 -13.64 36.14
C MET A 972 -10.75 -15.03 35.91
N SER A 973 -11.41 -16.12 36.31
CA SER A 973 -10.99 -17.51 36.04
C SER A 973 -10.94 -17.85 34.54
N VAL A 974 -11.58 -17.06 33.68
CA VAL A 974 -11.50 -17.17 32.22
C VAL A 974 -10.08 -16.87 31.69
N ILE A 975 -9.27 -16.13 32.44
CA ILE A 975 -7.88 -15.79 32.04
C ILE A 975 -6.95 -17.00 32.23
N ASP A 976 -7.16 -17.81 33.28
CA ASP A 976 -6.34 -18.98 33.59
C ASP A 976 -6.58 -20.16 32.62
N SER A 977 -7.71 -20.13 31.91
CA SER A 977 -8.13 -21.09 30.90
C SER A 977 -7.76 -20.68 29.47
N LEU A 978 -7.02 -19.57 29.26
CA LEU A 978 -6.65 -19.13 27.92
C LEU A 978 -5.62 -20.07 27.25
N LEU A 979 -5.91 -20.48 26.01
CA LEU A 979 -4.96 -21.08 25.07
C LEU A 979 -3.61 -20.33 25.03
N ARG A 980 -2.50 -21.05 25.23
CA ARG A 980 -1.12 -20.53 25.11
C ARG A 980 -0.42 -21.18 23.94
N ARG A 981 0.58 -20.48 23.40
CA ARG A 981 1.46 -21.00 22.35
C ARG A 981 2.72 -21.46 23.02
N GLU A 982 3.00 -22.74 22.91
CA GLU A 982 4.21 -23.36 23.40
C GLU A 982 5.01 -23.91 22.23
N THR A 983 6.28 -24.19 22.49
CA THR A 983 7.15 -24.87 21.54
C THR A 983 7.58 -26.16 22.20
N ASP A 984 7.36 -27.29 21.55
CA ASP A 984 7.85 -28.57 22.06
C ASP A 984 9.38 -28.65 21.95
N ALA A 985 9.95 -29.72 22.52
CA ALA A 985 11.39 -29.95 22.55
C ALA A 985 12.03 -30.02 21.15
N GLU A 986 11.26 -30.30 20.10
CA GLU A 986 11.71 -30.33 18.70
C GLU A 986 11.55 -28.98 17.97
N GLY A 987 11.13 -27.92 18.66
CA GLY A 987 10.95 -26.60 18.03
C GLY A 987 9.60 -26.45 17.29
N LYS A 988 8.69 -27.41 17.37
CA LYS A 988 7.36 -27.31 16.76
C LYS A 988 6.41 -26.55 17.68
N VAL A 989 5.65 -25.66 17.07
CA VAL A 989 4.69 -24.81 17.76
C VAL A 989 3.43 -25.63 18.08
N ARG A 990 3.06 -25.69 19.36
CA ARG A 990 1.80 -26.28 19.83
C ARG A 990 0.95 -25.24 20.57
N ILE A 991 -0.35 -25.52 20.66
CA ILE A 991 -1.26 -24.73 21.49
C ILE A 991 -1.56 -25.56 22.75
N SER A 992 -1.37 -24.99 23.94
CA SER A 992 -1.60 -25.62 25.24
C SER A 992 -2.74 -24.94 26.01
N TRP A 993 -3.31 -25.62 27.03
CA TRP A 993 -4.42 -25.13 27.86
C TRP A 993 -4.17 -25.39 29.34
N GLY A 994 -4.30 -24.35 30.19
CA GLY A 994 -4.32 -24.48 31.66
C GLY A 994 -3.07 -25.12 32.27
N ARG A 995 -3.14 -25.49 33.56
CA ARG A 995 -2.15 -26.40 34.17
C ARG A 995 -2.52 -27.83 33.78
N GLN A 996 -1.86 -28.37 32.76
CA GLN A 996 -1.89 -29.81 32.52
C GLN A 996 -1.10 -30.48 33.65
N LEU A 997 -1.81 -30.96 34.68
CA LEU A 997 -1.26 -31.99 35.55
C LEU A 997 -1.21 -33.25 34.69
N VAL A 998 -0.01 -33.59 34.24
CA VAL A 998 0.28 -34.88 33.62
C VAL A 998 -0.01 -35.93 34.68
N THR A 999 -1.08 -36.70 34.51
CA THR A 999 -1.26 -38.00 35.18
C THR A 999 -0.92 -39.11 34.22
#